data_AF-A0A1V4UGL4-F1
#
_entry.id   AF-A0A1V4UGL4-F1
#
_cell.length_a   1.000
_cell.length_b   1.000
_cell.length_c   1.000
_cell.angle_alpha   90.00
_cell.angle_beta   90.00
_cell.angle_gamma   90.00
#
_symmetry.space_group_name_H-M   'P 1'
#
loop_
_entity.id
_entity.type
_entity.pdbx_description
1 polymer ?
#
loop_
_entity_poly.entity_id
_entity_poly.type
_entity_poly.pdbx_seq_one_letter_code
_entity_poly.pdbx_strand_id
1 'polypeptide(L)'
;MGVETEGNVRAVSELIGAILLVGLVITAMAIVAVLVLSNPPPEEVPHLNALAGNTSDTILLYHTGGDELKEEQTLIRINNNPDPIPHSEIYMKSEDGTVESSSWATTKTQWGVGKTLVIPSPVSPQSITVTYQGPTSQHLVLSTSFIAGGGITTPMTTGTTVTTTTTITTTATTTVPTTNATTPTPTSPTPTPTPGCGTISGYKWNDLNGNGAWDTGEPGLSGWTLNVSQCNQGNCNSLTFLFSSVTNASGYYIFSGLNFQPATLYRVQETIQQGWQTISPSSGYQDVKLEPPGSPGQPYKCFEINVNFGNRQVQPPVVNFIGSPTSGTAPLTVQFTDQTTGSPTSWAWDVNNDGVTDYISQNPSHVYTSPGTYTVKLTASNAGGSSTKIRTDYITVTEESGINDFIAENVFIYGNTLDFRGNTVNGPGATAIINSGLDTSSTNLGASIAVTRIYIDGNLNLNSGSAGLGSSSNPGNICINGDLALGSGKRHIYGDVYVAGDFYLKDAIIHDNVYVNGDLTLDWTPTLDADARIYYTGSLNYPSGNYPQDILNKCIPQTPVPGCEMPDLALPSVKSQSWYDAKGYVSSGALTSNLKIFADSYSSTSSRPSAYNVVIIARNGDITLTGLGSSGVTGVLYAPKGRVTFNGDFFTGVVLTRDGFFVTSGGTDVTFSNFQNYFSSPDDYPL
;
A
#
# COMPACT_ATOMS: atom_id res chain seq x y z
N MET A 1 32.19 -45.11 17.05
CA MET A 1 32.06 -44.15 18.16
C MET A 1 32.41 -42.73 17.68
N GLY A 2 31.80 -42.27 16.59
CA GLY A 2 32.19 -41.00 15.94
C GLY A 2 31.09 -40.31 15.13
N VAL A 3 29.82 -40.65 15.37
CA VAL A 3 28.67 -40.09 14.61
C VAL A 3 27.83 -39.13 15.47
N GLU A 4 28.01 -39.11 16.80
CA GLU A 4 27.27 -38.18 17.70
C GLU A 4 27.87 -36.76 17.78
N THR A 5 29.06 -36.53 17.22
CA THR A 5 29.73 -35.23 17.30
C THR A 5 29.36 -34.25 16.20
N GLU A 6 28.87 -34.69 15.03
CA GLU A 6 28.55 -33.79 13.92
C GLU A 6 27.17 -33.11 14.04
N GLY A 7 26.18 -33.79 14.62
CA GLY A 7 24.84 -33.24 14.83
C GLY A 7 24.82 -32.06 15.80
N ASN A 8 25.65 -32.13 16.86
CA ASN A 8 25.76 -31.05 17.85
C ASN A 8 26.46 -29.80 17.30
N VAL A 9 27.43 -29.95 16.39
CA VAL A 9 28.14 -28.80 15.80
C VAL A 9 27.22 -28.01 14.86
N ARG A 10 26.34 -28.69 14.13
CA ARG A 10 25.40 -28.05 13.20
C ARG A 10 24.28 -27.29 13.93
N ALA A 11 23.74 -27.86 15.02
CA ALA A 11 22.77 -27.18 15.88
C ALA A 11 23.36 -25.95 16.59
N VAL A 12 24.62 -26.03 17.04
CA VAL A 12 25.33 -24.89 17.64
C VAL A 12 25.64 -23.81 16.59
N SER A 13 25.96 -24.19 15.35
CA SER A 13 26.17 -23.26 14.24
C SER A 13 24.89 -22.49 13.86
N GLU A 14 23.73 -23.15 13.81
CA GLU A 14 22.45 -22.50 13.51
C GLU A 14 22.01 -21.57 14.65
N LEU A 15 22.25 -21.96 15.90
CA LEU A 15 21.99 -21.10 17.06
C LEU A 15 22.91 -19.87 17.10
N ILE A 16 24.20 -20.03 16.77
CA ILE A 16 25.16 -18.92 16.65
C ILE A 16 24.76 -17.99 15.50
N GLY A 17 24.31 -18.54 14.37
CA GLY A 17 23.80 -17.78 13.23
C GLY A 17 22.55 -16.96 13.58
N ALA A 18 21.59 -17.54 14.30
CA ALA A 18 20.40 -16.84 14.76
C ALA A 18 20.73 -15.73 15.79
N ILE A 19 21.65 -15.98 16.72
CA ILE A 19 22.11 -15.00 17.70
C ILE A 19 22.86 -13.85 17.03
N LEU A 20 23.70 -14.14 16.02
CA LEU A 20 24.39 -13.12 15.22
C LEU A 20 23.40 -12.28 14.40
N LEU A 21 22.36 -12.90 13.82
CA LEU A 21 21.35 -12.20 13.04
C LEU A 21 20.49 -11.27 13.91
N VAL A 22 20.05 -11.75 15.08
CA VAL A 22 19.34 -10.93 16.07
C VAL A 22 20.22 -9.80 16.59
N GLY A 23 21.51 -10.09 16.85
CA GLY A 23 22.50 -9.07 17.19
C GLY A 23 22.65 -8.00 16.10
N LEU A 24 22.71 -8.39 14.83
CA LEU A 24 22.88 -7.48 13.70
C LEU A 24 21.64 -6.61 13.48
N VAL A 25 20.44 -7.16 13.69
CA VAL A 25 19.17 -6.41 13.65
C VAL A 25 19.07 -5.41 14.81
N ILE A 26 19.44 -5.80 16.03
CA ILE A 26 19.45 -4.89 17.20
C ILE A 26 20.50 -3.78 16.99
N THR A 27 21.66 -4.11 16.42
CA THR A 27 22.71 -3.13 16.13
C THR A 27 22.27 -2.18 15.00
N ALA A 28 21.60 -2.68 13.97
CA ALA A 28 21.05 -1.86 12.89
C ALA A 28 19.93 -0.93 13.39
N MET A 29 19.02 -1.42 14.25
CA MET A 29 18.01 -0.58 14.88
C MET A 29 18.62 0.46 15.82
N ALA A 30 19.68 0.11 16.56
CA ALA A 30 20.42 1.06 17.39
C ALA A 30 21.16 2.11 16.56
N ILE A 31 21.75 1.73 15.41
CA ILE A 31 22.39 2.67 14.48
C ILE A 31 21.36 3.61 13.84
N VAL A 32 20.17 3.11 13.45
CA VAL A 32 19.07 3.93 12.93
C VAL A 32 18.52 4.86 14.01
N ALA A 33 18.34 4.38 15.25
CA ALA A 33 17.93 5.21 16.37
C ALA A 33 18.98 6.29 16.69
N VAL A 34 20.28 5.97 16.64
CA VAL A 34 21.37 6.93 16.81
C VAL A 34 21.42 7.93 15.66
N LEU A 35 21.20 7.51 14.40
CA LEU A 35 21.14 8.41 13.23
C LEU A 35 19.94 9.37 13.26
N VAL A 36 18.78 8.89 13.76
CA VAL A 36 17.58 9.71 13.96
C VAL A 36 17.73 10.66 15.16
N LEU A 37 18.52 10.28 16.18
CA LEU A 37 18.79 11.10 17.37
C LEU A 37 20.05 11.99 17.23
N SER A 38 20.93 11.76 16.24
CA SER A 38 22.18 12.51 16.03
C SER A 38 22.06 13.66 15.04
N ASN A 39 20.99 13.70 14.24
CA ASN A 39 20.66 14.86 13.43
C ASN A 39 19.58 15.65 14.18
N PRO A 40 19.95 16.73 14.91
CA PRO A 40 18.93 17.63 15.43
C PRO A 40 18.05 18.09 14.25
N PRO A 41 16.73 18.24 14.44
CA PRO A 41 15.87 18.78 13.40
C PRO A 41 16.46 20.10 12.87
N PRO A 42 16.26 20.42 11.58
CA PRO A 42 16.77 21.67 11.00
C PRO A 42 16.42 22.84 11.92
N GLU A 43 17.41 23.67 12.26
CA GLU A 43 17.21 24.82 13.14
C GLU A 43 16.14 25.73 12.51
N GLU A 44 14.96 25.78 13.12
CA GLU A 44 13.87 26.66 12.67
C GLU A 44 14.25 28.10 13.00
N VAL A 45 14.63 28.86 11.97
CA VAL A 45 14.94 30.28 12.10
C VAL A 45 13.63 31.06 12.17
N PRO A 46 13.37 31.84 13.24
CA PRO A 46 12.13 32.57 13.38
C PRO A 46 12.01 33.66 12.31
N HIS A 47 10.80 33.78 11.76
CA HIS A 47 10.46 34.84 10.81
C HIS A 47 10.04 36.09 11.58
N LEU A 48 10.66 37.24 11.34
CA LEU A 48 10.29 38.51 11.98
C LEU A 48 9.89 39.56 10.94
N ASN A 49 8.71 40.14 11.11
CA ASN A 49 8.33 41.41 10.50
C ASN A 49 8.21 42.47 11.59
N ALA A 50 8.98 43.55 11.46
CA ALA A 50 8.92 44.66 12.39
C ALA A 50 9.12 46.00 11.65
N LEU A 51 8.49 47.05 12.17
CA LEU A 51 8.68 48.42 11.72
C LEU A 51 9.66 49.14 12.65
N ALA A 52 10.66 49.78 12.07
CA ALA A 52 11.58 50.63 12.80
C ALA A 52 11.21 52.11 12.63
N GLY A 53 11.19 52.85 13.73
CA GLY A 53 11.04 54.30 13.78
C GLY A 53 12.06 54.93 14.71
N ASN A 54 12.28 56.23 14.58
CA ASN A 54 13.16 56.99 15.47
C ASN A 54 12.56 58.36 15.83
N THR A 55 12.86 58.81 17.02
CA THR A 55 12.70 60.20 17.47
C THR A 55 14.09 60.82 17.62
N SER A 56 14.19 62.04 18.20
CA SER A 56 15.49 62.68 18.47
C SER A 56 16.41 61.84 19.35
N ASP A 57 15.85 61.08 20.31
CA ASP A 57 16.61 60.43 21.39
C ASP A 57 16.21 58.96 21.63
N THR A 58 15.36 58.39 20.78
CA THR A 58 14.83 57.02 20.99
C THR A 58 14.53 56.31 19.67
N ILE A 59 14.76 55.01 19.65
CA ILE A 59 14.44 54.11 18.54
C ILE A 59 13.27 53.22 18.96
N LEU A 60 12.31 53.01 18.06
CA LEU A 60 11.14 52.18 18.26
C LEU A 60 11.17 51.02 17.26
N LEU A 61 11.04 49.79 17.75
CA LEU A 61 10.88 48.58 16.93
C LEU A 61 9.52 47.94 17.24
N TYR A 62 8.57 48.07 16.32
CA TYR A 62 7.22 47.55 16.47
C TYR A 62 7.07 46.22 15.75
N HIS A 63 6.73 45.15 16.47
CA HIS A 63 6.55 43.82 15.89
C HIS A 63 5.22 43.76 15.13
N THR A 64 5.29 43.66 13.81
CA THR A 64 4.12 43.69 12.92
C THR A 64 3.68 42.31 12.44
N GLY A 65 4.50 41.27 12.62
CA GLY A 65 4.13 39.90 12.27
C GLY A 65 5.29 38.93 12.37
N GLY A 66 5.02 37.63 12.27
CA GLY A 66 6.04 36.59 12.43
C GLY A 66 6.09 35.99 13.84
N ASP A 67 7.14 35.24 14.12
CA ASP A 67 7.34 34.45 15.33
C ASP A 67 7.82 35.31 16.51
N GLU A 68 7.41 34.93 17.72
CA GLU A 68 7.78 35.64 18.94
C GLU A 68 9.27 35.45 19.26
N LEU A 69 9.97 36.55 19.54
CA LEU A 69 11.38 36.51 19.87
C LEU A 69 11.62 36.66 21.37
N LYS A 70 12.41 35.73 21.92
CA LYS A 70 12.81 35.77 23.33
C LYS A 70 14.05 36.64 23.51
N GLU A 71 14.12 37.26 24.67
CA GLU A 71 15.21 38.14 25.06
C GLU A 71 16.57 37.42 24.98
N GLU A 72 16.67 36.23 25.54
CA GLU A 72 17.90 35.44 25.59
C GLU A 72 18.37 34.90 24.24
N GLN A 73 17.57 35.04 23.17
CA GLN A 73 17.86 34.56 21.82
C GLN A 73 17.94 35.70 20.81
N THR A 74 17.89 36.97 21.25
CA THR A 74 17.85 38.12 20.35
C THR A 74 19.05 39.01 20.60
N LEU A 75 19.73 39.46 19.55
CA LEU A 75 20.74 40.52 19.62
C LEU A 75 20.32 41.69 18.74
N ILE A 76 20.36 42.90 19.30
CA ILE A 76 20.04 44.13 18.57
C ILE A 76 21.29 45.00 18.48
N ARG A 77 21.65 45.41 17.26
CA ARG A 77 22.77 46.33 17.00
C ARG A 77 22.29 47.55 16.24
N ILE A 78 22.87 48.70 16.60
CA ILE A 78 22.64 49.98 15.94
C ILE A 78 23.94 50.39 15.24
N ASN A 79 23.84 50.90 14.00
CA ASN A 79 24.95 51.37 13.18
C ASN A 79 26.06 50.33 12.99
N ASN A 80 25.69 49.05 12.98
CA ASN A 80 26.59 47.90 12.89
C ASN A 80 27.69 47.89 13.99
N ASN A 81 27.39 48.43 15.18
CA ASN A 81 28.29 48.32 16.33
C ASN A 81 28.57 46.84 16.63
N PRO A 82 29.85 46.41 16.78
CA PRO A 82 30.19 45.02 17.09
C PRO A 82 29.47 44.50 18.34
N ASP A 83 29.32 45.35 19.36
CA ASP A 83 28.68 45.02 20.62
C ASP A 83 27.15 45.28 20.54
N PRO A 84 26.30 44.28 20.86
CA PRO A 84 24.85 44.46 20.88
C PRO A 84 24.42 45.35 22.05
N ILE A 85 23.29 46.03 21.90
CA ILE A 85 22.70 46.84 22.97
C ILE A 85 22.29 45.94 24.13
N PRO A 86 22.73 46.22 25.38
CA PRO A 86 22.30 45.44 26.53
C PRO A 86 20.78 45.49 26.70
N HIS A 87 20.13 44.33 26.84
CA HIS A 87 18.67 44.26 27.01
C HIS A 87 18.17 44.97 28.28
N SER A 88 19.08 45.22 29.24
CA SER A 88 18.77 46.02 30.42
C SER A 88 18.37 47.45 30.10
N GLU A 89 18.81 47.97 28.94
CA GLU A 89 18.57 49.33 28.47
C GLU A 89 17.35 49.44 27.53
N ILE A 90 16.70 48.32 27.20
CA ILE A 90 15.56 48.26 26.29
C ILE A 90 14.26 48.17 27.09
N TYR A 91 13.29 49.03 26.79
CA TYR A 91 11.95 49.00 27.40
C TYR A 91 10.95 48.35 26.46
N MET A 92 9.89 47.74 26.98
CA MET A 92 8.83 47.18 26.15
C MET A 92 7.47 47.81 26.45
N LYS A 93 6.73 48.11 25.37
CA LYS A 93 5.35 48.61 25.43
C LYS A 93 4.40 47.66 24.70
N SER A 94 3.19 47.52 25.22
CA SER A 94 2.07 46.87 24.54
C SER A 94 1.51 47.74 23.41
N GLU A 95 0.61 47.17 22.61
CA GLU A 95 0.02 47.81 21.43
C GLU A 95 -0.75 49.11 21.76
N ASP A 96 -1.32 49.19 22.97
CA ASP A 96 -2.00 50.37 23.50
C ASP A 96 -1.03 51.48 24.01
N GLY A 97 0.29 51.24 23.94
CA GLY A 97 1.33 52.15 24.38
C GLY A 97 1.65 52.08 25.88
N THR A 98 1.00 51.19 26.64
CA THR A 98 1.29 50.97 28.07
C THR A 98 2.68 50.34 28.21
N VAL A 99 3.48 50.81 29.18
CA VAL A 99 4.80 50.22 29.47
C VAL A 99 4.60 48.89 30.19
N GLU A 100 4.94 47.79 29.51
CA GLU A 100 4.87 46.44 30.10
C GLU A 100 6.07 46.16 31.00
N SER A 101 7.24 46.68 30.65
CA SER A 101 8.46 46.50 31.44
C SER A 101 9.40 47.69 31.34
N SER A 102 10.02 48.04 32.47
CA SER A 102 11.05 49.08 32.55
C SER A 102 12.43 48.58 32.10
N SER A 103 12.54 47.30 31.70
CA SER A 103 13.76 46.65 31.22
C SER A 103 13.40 45.28 30.66
N TRP A 104 13.76 45.00 29.40
CA TRP A 104 13.48 43.74 28.74
C TRP A 104 14.21 42.58 29.45
N ALA A 105 15.43 42.84 29.94
CA ALA A 105 16.28 41.90 30.68
C ALA A 105 15.69 41.24 31.94
N THR A 106 14.69 41.86 32.57
CA THR A 106 14.24 41.46 33.91
C THR A 106 12.90 40.74 33.91
N THR A 107 12.21 40.69 32.77
CA THR A 107 10.81 40.25 32.71
C THR A 107 10.59 38.93 32.00
N LYS A 108 11.60 38.37 31.29
CA LYS A 108 11.47 37.16 30.45
C LYS A 108 10.26 37.20 29.50
N THR A 109 9.80 38.40 29.15
CA THR A 109 8.63 38.59 28.32
C THR A 109 9.03 38.56 26.86
N GLN A 110 8.27 37.83 26.05
CA GLN A 110 8.57 37.63 24.64
C GLN A 110 8.17 38.88 23.84
N TRP A 111 9.01 39.26 22.88
CA TRP A 111 8.72 40.30 21.90
C TRP A 111 7.90 39.67 20.79
N GLY A 112 6.58 39.73 20.93
CA GLY A 112 5.60 39.23 19.96
C GLY A 112 4.83 40.35 19.27
N VAL A 113 3.96 39.97 18.33
CA VAL A 113 3.15 40.88 17.52
C VAL A 113 2.39 41.89 18.40
N GLY A 114 2.39 43.16 18.00
CA GLY A 114 1.74 44.24 18.73
C GLY A 114 2.61 44.89 19.82
N LYS A 115 3.79 44.34 20.11
CA LYS A 115 4.70 44.93 21.11
C LYS A 115 5.76 45.81 20.47
N THR A 116 6.10 46.90 21.16
CA THR A 116 7.17 47.82 20.76
C THR A 116 8.36 47.72 21.70
N LEU A 117 9.54 47.41 21.17
CA LEU A 117 10.80 47.64 21.88
C LEU A 117 11.21 49.10 21.71
N VAL A 118 11.57 49.73 22.82
CA VAL A 118 11.95 51.14 22.91
C VAL A 118 13.40 51.20 23.39
N ILE A 119 14.28 51.70 22.53
CA ILE A 119 15.73 51.72 22.76
C ILE A 119 16.18 53.18 22.87
N PRO A 120 16.66 53.64 24.05
CA PRO A 120 17.28 54.95 24.17
C PRO A 120 18.52 55.02 23.29
N SER A 121 18.62 56.06 22.45
CA SER A 121 19.81 56.26 21.62
C SER A 121 20.07 57.74 21.46
N PRO A 122 21.23 58.26 21.93
CA PRO A 122 21.60 59.67 21.74
C PRO A 122 22.07 59.97 20.31
N VAL A 123 22.12 58.96 19.42
CA VAL A 123 22.54 59.08 18.03
C VAL A 123 21.42 58.61 17.09
N SER A 124 21.23 59.33 15.97
CA SER A 124 20.30 58.91 14.93
C SER A 124 20.79 57.61 14.26
N PRO A 125 19.96 56.56 14.16
CA PRO A 125 20.39 55.32 13.53
C PRO A 125 20.58 55.54 12.03
N GLN A 126 21.70 55.06 11.49
CA GLN A 126 21.96 54.82 10.06
C GLN A 126 21.62 53.37 9.68
N SER A 127 21.75 52.41 10.61
CA SER A 127 21.27 51.04 10.44
C SER A 127 20.80 50.42 11.75
N ILE A 128 19.89 49.45 11.66
CA ILE A 128 19.50 48.58 12.77
C ILE A 128 19.49 47.14 12.26
N THR A 129 20.08 46.23 13.02
CA THR A 129 20.05 44.79 12.75
C THR A 129 19.58 44.01 13.97
N VAL A 130 18.67 43.06 13.75
CA VAL A 130 18.22 42.09 14.75
C VAL A 130 18.69 40.70 14.32
N THR A 131 19.39 40.01 15.21
CA THR A 131 19.95 38.68 14.99
C THR A 131 19.35 37.70 15.98
N TYR A 132 18.89 36.55 15.51
CA TYR A 132 18.49 35.42 16.33
C TYR A 132 19.71 34.56 16.69
N GLN A 133 19.85 34.21 17.96
CA GLN A 133 20.86 33.30 18.47
C GLN A 133 20.22 31.94 18.77
N GLY A 134 20.45 30.98 17.90
CA GLY A 134 20.07 29.60 18.19
C GLY A 134 21.21 28.80 18.81
N PRO A 135 21.01 27.49 19.05
CA PRO A 135 21.93 26.67 19.83
C PRO A 135 23.32 26.51 19.22
N THR A 136 23.43 26.62 17.89
CA THR A 136 24.68 26.35 17.15
C THR A 136 25.11 27.45 16.19
N SER A 137 24.23 28.42 15.87
CA SER A 137 24.54 29.49 14.92
C SER A 137 23.73 30.78 15.17
N GLN A 138 24.10 31.87 14.50
CA GLN A 138 23.41 33.15 14.56
C GLN A 138 22.81 33.50 13.19
N HIS A 139 21.56 33.95 13.16
CA HIS A 139 20.82 34.25 11.95
C HIS A 139 20.32 35.69 11.93
N LEU A 140 20.57 36.42 10.84
CA LEU A 140 20.03 37.77 10.65
C LEU A 140 18.54 37.68 10.32
N VAL A 141 17.68 38.23 11.18
CA VAL A 141 16.21 38.17 11.04
C VAL A 141 15.58 39.51 10.66
N LEU A 142 16.28 40.63 10.91
CA LEU A 142 15.89 41.96 10.46
C LEU A 142 17.12 42.81 10.17
N SER A 143 17.13 43.54 9.06
CA SER A 143 18.12 44.58 8.77
C SER A 143 17.46 45.75 8.07
N THR A 144 17.68 46.96 8.59
CA THR A 144 17.14 48.20 8.01
C THR A 144 18.18 49.33 8.03
N SER A 145 18.06 50.29 7.12
CA SER A 145 18.96 51.44 6.99
C SER A 145 18.18 52.75 6.80
N PHE A 146 18.73 53.86 7.28
CA PHE A 146 18.11 55.18 7.29
C PHE A 146 18.94 56.19 6.49
N ILE A 147 18.29 57.14 5.82
CA ILE A 147 18.99 58.18 5.03
C ILE A 147 19.42 59.33 5.96
N ALA A 148 20.71 59.65 5.98
CA ALA A 148 21.26 60.75 6.77
C ALA A 148 20.79 62.13 6.25
N GLY A 149 20.19 62.95 7.14
CA GLY A 149 19.96 64.39 6.89
C GLY A 149 18.50 64.88 6.80
N GLY A 150 17.48 64.06 7.08
CA GLY A 150 16.09 64.53 7.15
C GLY A 150 15.74 65.14 8.51
N GLY A 151 15.64 66.47 8.59
CA GLY A 151 15.13 67.18 9.77
C GLY A 151 13.60 67.05 9.93
N ILE A 152 13.14 66.93 11.18
CA ILE A 152 11.83 66.41 11.62
C ILE A 152 10.80 67.53 11.85
N THR A 153 9.57 67.39 11.33
CA THR A 153 8.30 67.75 12.04
C THR A 153 7.09 66.98 11.48
N THR A 154 7.05 65.65 11.61
CA THR A 154 5.84 64.78 11.63
C THR A 154 6.28 63.36 12.04
N PRO A 155 5.43 62.52 12.66
CA PRO A 155 5.78 61.12 12.91
C PRO A 155 6.01 60.44 11.55
N MET A 156 7.21 59.91 11.33
CA MET A 156 7.48 59.03 10.19
C MET A 156 6.67 57.76 10.38
N THR A 157 5.68 57.52 9.52
CA THR A 157 5.00 56.24 9.43
C THR A 157 5.48 55.47 8.22
N THR A 158 5.72 54.18 8.47
CA THR A 158 5.92 53.07 7.52
C THR A 158 7.35 52.87 7.05
N GLY A 159 8.05 52.06 7.86
CA GLY A 159 9.30 51.42 7.55
C GLY A 159 9.23 50.50 6.33
N THR A 160 10.38 50.37 5.70
CA THR A 160 10.70 49.46 4.61
C THR A 160 10.56 48.02 5.10
N THR A 161 9.62 47.26 4.52
CA THR A 161 9.60 45.79 4.64
C THR A 161 10.73 45.23 3.76
N VAL A 162 11.70 44.53 4.34
CA VAL A 162 12.72 43.78 3.59
C VAL A 162 12.56 42.30 3.92
N THR A 163 12.25 41.50 2.90
CA THR A 163 12.40 40.05 2.90
C THR A 163 13.38 39.70 1.80
N THR A 164 14.59 39.22 2.10
CA THR A 164 15.36 38.40 1.14
C THR A 164 16.49 37.62 1.81
N THR A 165 16.46 36.30 1.60
CA THR A 165 17.59 35.38 1.75
C THR A 165 18.53 35.52 0.55
N THR A 166 19.79 35.93 0.71
CA THR A 166 20.86 35.65 -0.27
C THR A 166 22.25 35.70 0.38
N THR A 167 23.05 34.68 0.08
CA THR A 167 24.46 34.48 0.43
C THR A 167 25.36 35.62 -0.06
N ILE A 168 26.27 36.07 0.80
CA ILE A 168 27.23 37.14 0.54
C ILE A 168 28.35 36.64 -0.39
N THR A 169 28.53 37.29 -1.54
CA THR A 169 29.82 37.34 -2.24
C THR A 169 30.13 38.81 -2.56
N THR A 170 31.27 39.29 -2.06
CA THR A 170 31.80 40.64 -2.21
C THR A 170 32.41 40.86 -3.59
N THR A 171 32.06 41.95 -4.28
CA THR A 171 33.02 42.72 -5.09
C THR A 171 32.51 44.16 -5.28
N ALA A 172 33.33 45.13 -4.90
CA ALA A 172 33.11 46.56 -5.11
C ALA A 172 33.54 47.00 -6.51
N THR A 173 32.82 47.92 -7.15
CA THR A 173 33.44 48.89 -8.06
C THR A 173 32.61 50.16 -8.17
N THR A 174 33.27 51.28 -7.86
CA THR A 174 32.86 52.68 -7.99
C THR A 174 32.94 53.14 -9.44
N THR A 175 31.98 53.94 -9.91
CA THR A 175 32.22 55.11 -10.80
C THR A 175 31.03 56.07 -10.84
N VAL A 176 31.32 57.35 -10.59
CA VAL A 176 30.49 58.54 -10.85
C VAL A 176 30.62 58.92 -12.33
N PRO A 177 29.60 59.52 -12.97
CA PRO A 177 29.81 60.89 -13.45
C PRO A 177 28.62 61.83 -13.29
N THR A 178 28.97 63.10 -13.43
CA THR A 178 28.32 64.36 -13.08
C THR A 178 27.37 64.95 -14.14
N THR A 179 26.39 65.71 -13.66
CA THR A 179 25.81 66.98 -14.15
C THR A 179 25.56 67.19 -15.66
N ASN A 180 24.33 67.56 -16.01
CA ASN A 180 24.04 68.93 -16.44
C ASN A 180 22.53 69.20 -16.57
N ALA A 181 22.14 70.36 -16.03
CA ALA A 181 20.82 70.94 -16.16
C ALA A 181 20.69 71.72 -17.47
N THR A 182 19.53 71.62 -18.11
CA THR A 182 19.02 72.64 -19.02
C THR A 182 17.53 72.80 -18.81
N THR A 183 17.14 74.03 -18.48
CA THR A 183 15.79 74.55 -18.28
C THR A 183 14.96 74.51 -19.58
N PRO A 184 13.62 74.43 -19.47
CA PRO A 184 12.81 75.34 -20.26
C PRO A 184 11.74 76.09 -19.44
N THR A 185 11.43 77.25 -20.00
CA THR A 185 10.49 78.34 -19.64
C THR A 185 9.02 77.86 -19.57
N PRO A 186 8.11 78.61 -18.92
CA PRO A 186 6.87 78.10 -18.33
C PRO A 186 5.70 78.07 -19.31
N THR A 187 4.89 77.01 -19.24
CA THR A 187 3.55 76.95 -19.81
C THR A 187 2.55 76.57 -18.72
N SER A 188 1.54 77.41 -18.53
CA SER A 188 0.21 77.25 -17.88
C SER A 188 0.04 76.18 -16.78
N PRO A 189 -0.51 76.51 -15.59
CA PRO A 189 -0.68 75.54 -14.52
C PRO A 189 -1.63 74.42 -14.97
N THR A 190 -1.05 73.24 -15.22
CA THR A 190 -1.80 71.98 -15.15
C THR A 190 -2.15 71.79 -13.68
N PRO A 191 -3.41 71.45 -13.33
CA PRO A 191 -3.76 71.20 -11.93
C PRO A 191 -2.82 70.12 -11.38
N THR A 192 -2.04 70.48 -10.36
CA THR A 192 -1.16 69.54 -9.66
C THR A 192 -2.03 68.56 -8.86
N PRO A 193 -1.89 67.24 -9.03
CA PRO A 193 -2.60 66.25 -8.21
C PRO A 193 -2.21 66.43 -6.75
N THR A 194 -3.20 66.56 -5.87
CA THR A 194 -3.01 66.58 -4.42
C THR A 194 -2.47 65.20 -4.00
N PRO A 195 -1.21 65.06 -3.54
CA PRO A 195 -0.65 63.75 -3.20
C PRO A 195 -1.32 63.16 -1.95
N GLY A 196 -1.56 61.84 -1.95
CA GLY A 196 -1.78 61.05 -0.74
C GLY A 196 -3.06 61.30 0.08
N CYS A 197 -4.21 61.66 -0.52
CA CYS A 197 -5.44 61.85 0.24
C CYS A 197 -6.57 60.84 -0.05
N GLY A 198 -6.35 59.83 -0.89
CA GLY A 198 -7.36 58.79 -1.19
C GLY A 198 -7.44 57.71 -0.13
N THR A 199 -8.66 57.18 0.09
CA THR A 199 -8.93 56.05 0.98
C THR A 199 -9.70 54.93 0.27
N ILE A 200 -9.31 53.69 0.53
CA ILE A 200 -10.13 52.51 0.26
C ILE A 200 -10.35 51.82 1.59
N SER A 201 -11.59 51.58 1.97
CA SER A 201 -11.91 50.92 3.24
C SER A 201 -13.05 49.95 3.05
N GLY A 202 -13.33 49.15 4.06
CA GLY A 202 -14.56 48.38 4.10
C GLY A 202 -14.52 47.30 5.14
N TYR A 203 -15.36 46.29 4.92
CA TYR A 203 -15.61 45.28 5.91
C TYR A 203 -15.42 43.87 5.37
N LYS A 204 -14.88 43.04 6.25
CA LYS A 204 -14.87 41.60 6.14
C LYS A 204 -15.96 41.04 7.04
N TRP A 205 -16.83 40.17 6.53
CA TRP A 205 -17.87 39.53 7.35
C TRP A 205 -17.98 38.02 7.09
N ASN A 206 -18.57 37.34 8.07
CA ASN A 206 -18.95 35.95 7.96
C ASN A 206 -20.32 35.86 7.29
N ASP A 207 -20.32 35.48 6.02
CA ASP A 207 -21.51 35.23 5.23
C ASP A 207 -22.12 33.88 5.65
N LEU A 208 -23.06 33.94 6.59
CA LEU A 208 -23.61 32.76 7.25
C LEU A 208 -24.55 32.00 6.31
N ASN A 209 -25.26 32.73 5.45
CA ASN A 209 -26.25 32.17 4.54
C ASN A 209 -25.68 31.89 3.13
N GLY A 210 -24.48 32.38 2.83
CA GLY A 210 -23.74 32.15 1.58
C GLY A 210 -24.28 32.94 0.39
N ASN A 211 -25.01 34.04 0.60
CA ASN A 211 -25.64 34.82 -0.47
C ASN A 211 -24.75 35.94 -1.04
N GLY A 212 -23.59 36.19 -0.44
CA GLY A 212 -22.62 37.21 -0.84
C GLY A 212 -22.99 38.65 -0.47
N ALA A 213 -24.09 38.86 0.26
CA ALA A 213 -24.49 40.12 0.86
C ALA A 213 -24.10 40.14 2.34
N TRP A 214 -23.95 41.33 2.91
CA TRP A 214 -23.76 41.47 4.36
C TRP A 214 -25.10 41.77 5.02
N ASP A 215 -25.73 40.74 5.57
CA ASP A 215 -27.07 40.79 6.14
C ASP A 215 -27.07 41.11 7.65
N THR A 216 -28.23 41.54 8.16
CA THR A 216 -28.41 41.76 9.59
C THR A 216 -28.21 40.46 10.37
N GLY A 217 -27.26 40.46 11.31
CA GLY A 217 -26.92 39.30 12.14
C GLY A 217 -25.63 38.59 11.73
N GLU A 218 -25.01 38.99 10.61
CA GLU A 218 -23.73 38.45 10.18
C GLU A 218 -22.57 39.21 10.82
N PRO A 219 -21.68 38.53 11.55
CA PRO A 219 -20.60 39.19 12.28
C PRO A 219 -19.46 39.62 11.34
N GLY A 220 -18.84 40.74 11.68
CA GLY A 220 -17.55 41.11 11.09
C GLY A 220 -16.45 40.11 11.47
N LEU A 221 -15.46 39.95 10.59
CA LEU A 221 -14.36 39.01 10.78
C LEU A 221 -13.06 39.74 11.08
N SER A 222 -12.54 39.56 12.30
CA SER A 222 -11.28 40.16 12.79
C SER A 222 -10.04 39.38 12.37
N GLY A 223 -8.90 40.06 12.24
CA GLY A 223 -7.61 39.42 11.97
C GLY A 223 -7.39 38.99 10.51
N TRP A 224 -8.22 39.46 9.59
CA TRP A 224 -8.10 39.15 8.16
C TRP A 224 -7.18 40.14 7.46
N THR A 225 -6.23 39.61 6.68
CA THR A 225 -5.30 40.44 5.92
C THR A 225 -5.89 40.79 4.56
N LEU A 226 -6.01 42.08 4.29
CA LEU A 226 -6.36 42.66 3.00
C LEU A 226 -5.12 43.36 2.44
N ASN A 227 -4.91 43.23 1.14
CA ASN A 227 -3.80 43.84 0.42
C ASN A 227 -4.36 44.80 -0.64
N VAL A 228 -3.73 45.96 -0.79
CA VAL A 228 -3.98 46.86 -1.93
C VAL A 228 -2.73 46.95 -2.80
N SER A 229 -2.93 46.72 -4.10
CA SER A 229 -1.90 46.82 -5.12
C SER A 229 -2.30 47.81 -6.21
N GLN A 230 -1.34 48.49 -6.81
CA GLN A 230 -1.58 49.29 -8.02
C GLN A 230 -1.45 48.39 -9.25
N CYS A 231 -2.41 48.48 -10.18
CA CYS A 231 -2.32 47.81 -11.46
C CYS A 231 -1.42 48.61 -12.40
N ASN A 232 -0.41 47.95 -12.96
CA ASN A 232 0.60 48.61 -13.78
C ASN A 232 0.00 49.02 -15.14
N GLN A 233 0.08 50.31 -15.47
CA GLN A 233 -0.46 50.88 -16.73
C GLN A 233 -1.94 50.54 -17.00
N GLY A 234 -2.75 50.40 -15.93
CA GLY A 234 -4.17 50.06 -16.04
C GLY A 234 -4.44 48.57 -16.29
N ASN A 235 -3.43 47.70 -16.20
CA ASN A 235 -3.53 46.25 -16.36
C ASN A 235 -3.26 45.52 -15.03
N CYS A 236 -4.25 44.82 -14.50
CA CYS A 236 -4.13 44.10 -13.22
C CYS A 236 -3.54 42.69 -13.32
N ASN A 237 -3.04 42.28 -14.48
CA ASN A 237 -2.18 41.08 -14.61
C ASN A 237 -0.74 41.35 -14.14
N SER A 238 -0.38 42.62 -13.92
CA SER A 238 0.87 43.04 -13.33
C SER A 238 0.58 44.01 -12.20
N LEU A 239 0.96 43.63 -10.98
CA LEU A 239 0.63 44.35 -9.75
C LEU A 239 1.88 44.87 -9.09
N THR A 240 1.82 46.10 -8.60
CA THR A 240 2.79 46.65 -7.65
C THR A 240 2.13 46.70 -6.28
N PHE A 241 2.60 45.87 -5.34
CA PHE A 241 2.10 45.86 -3.97
C PHE A 241 2.35 47.21 -3.30
N LEU A 242 1.36 47.71 -2.55
CA LEU A 242 1.48 48.98 -1.83
C LEU A 242 1.41 48.77 -0.32
N PHE A 243 0.26 48.31 0.18
CA PHE A 243 -0.05 48.25 1.60
C PHE A 243 -0.85 47.00 1.94
N SER A 244 -0.76 46.59 3.20
CA SER A 244 -1.64 45.60 3.82
C SER A 244 -2.39 46.24 5.00
N SER A 245 -3.62 45.80 5.24
CA SER A 245 -4.42 46.15 6.41
C SER A 245 -4.97 44.88 7.03
N VAL A 246 -5.04 44.86 8.36
CA VAL A 246 -5.68 43.78 9.11
C VAL A 246 -7.04 44.26 9.63
N THR A 247 -8.07 43.43 9.51
CA THR A 247 -9.39 43.80 10.01
C THR A 247 -9.43 43.83 11.54
N ASN A 248 -10.13 44.82 12.09
CA ASN A 248 -10.38 44.89 13.53
C ASN A 248 -11.52 43.95 13.97
N ALA A 249 -11.88 44.02 15.26
CA ALA A 249 -12.95 43.19 15.87
C ALA A 249 -14.31 43.27 15.13
N SER A 250 -14.60 44.38 14.46
CA SER A 250 -15.84 44.58 13.69
C SER A 250 -15.70 44.20 12.22
N GLY A 251 -14.55 43.65 11.81
CA GLY A 251 -14.26 43.31 10.41
C GLY A 251 -13.79 44.50 9.57
N TYR A 252 -13.61 45.69 10.15
CA TYR A 252 -13.25 46.89 9.39
C TYR A 252 -11.76 46.95 9.05
N TYR A 253 -11.44 47.35 7.82
CA TYR A 253 -10.08 47.64 7.36
C TYR A 253 -10.02 48.96 6.57
N ILE A 254 -8.84 49.56 6.49
CA ILE A 254 -8.65 50.82 5.75
C ILE A 254 -7.23 50.92 5.16
N PHE A 255 -7.17 51.40 3.92
CA PHE A 255 -5.97 51.89 3.26
C PHE A 255 -6.09 53.40 3.07
N SER A 256 -5.18 54.14 3.67
CA SER A 256 -5.12 55.60 3.58
C SER A 256 -3.86 56.03 2.81
N GLY A 257 -3.84 57.27 2.32
CA GLY A 257 -2.66 57.80 1.65
C GLY A 257 -2.50 57.36 0.20
N LEU A 258 -3.57 56.85 -0.42
CA LEU A 258 -3.52 56.38 -1.80
C LEU A 258 -3.43 57.55 -2.78
N ASN A 259 -2.53 57.44 -3.75
CA ASN A 259 -2.29 58.50 -4.73
C ASN A 259 -3.42 58.57 -5.77
N PHE A 260 -3.83 59.79 -6.10
CA PHE A 260 -4.76 60.01 -7.21
C PHE A 260 -3.98 60.39 -8.48
N GLN A 261 -4.09 59.56 -9.52
CA GLN A 261 -3.77 59.92 -10.90
C GLN A 261 -4.96 59.49 -11.78
N PRO A 262 -5.38 60.30 -12.77
CA PRO A 262 -6.43 59.89 -13.70
C PRO A 262 -6.09 58.55 -14.36
N ALA A 263 -7.05 57.63 -14.41
CA ALA A 263 -6.89 56.26 -14.91
C ALA A 263 -6.04 55.29 -14.05
N THR A 264 -5.71 55.64 -12.80
CA THR A 264 -5.19 54.66 -11.84
C THR A 264 -6.23 53.59 -11.52
N LEU A 265 -5.79 52.33 -11.55
CA LEU A 265 -6.58 51.16 -11.20
C LEU A 265 -5.90 50.46 -10.01
N TYR A 266 -6.64 50.28 -8.92
CA TYR A 266 -6.20 49.54 -7.75
C TYR A 266 -6.84 48.16 -7.73
N ARG A 267 -6.14 47.16 -7.19
CA ARG A 267 -6.70 45.87 -6.82
C ARG A 267 -6.66 45.73 -5.31
N VAL A 268 -7.82 45.51 -4.71
CA VAL A 268 -7.93 45.09 -3.32
C VAL A 268 -8.14 43.59 -3.31
N GLN A 269 -7.37 42.85 -2.51
CA GLN A 269 -7.40 41.40 -2.47
C GLN A 269 -7.34 40.91 -1.02
N GLU A 270 -8.12 39.88 -0.69
CA GLU A 270 -8.01 39.20 0.59
C GLU A 270 -6.96 38.09 0.57
N THR A 271 -6.40 37.79 1.74
CA THR A 271 -5.67 36.53 1.98
C THR A 271 -6.63 35.53 2.62
N ILE A 272 -7.01 34.48 1.90
CA ILE A 272 -7.95 33.47 2.39
C ILE A 272 -7.35 32.68 3.58
N GLN A 273 -8.13 32.52 4.65
CA GLN A 273 -7.73 31.71 5.80
C GLN A 273 -8.17 30.25 5.62
N GLN A 274 -7.40 29.30 6.19
CA GLN A 274 -7.82 27.90 6.27
C GLN A 274 -9.16 27.78 7.00
N GLY A 275 -10.04 26.90 6.55
CA GLY A 275 -11.39 26.77 7.10
C GLY A 275 -12.42 27.70 6.48
N TRP A 276 -12.03 28.57 5.53
CA TRP A 276 -12.91 29.56 4.93
C TRP A 276 -12.95 29.50 3.42
N GLN A 277 -14.09 29.90 2.86
CA GLN A 277 -14.31 30.05 1.44
C GLN A 277 -14.78 31.48 1.15
N THR A 278 -14.22 32.08 0.10
CA THR A 278 -14.69 33.37 -0.42
C THR A 278 -16.06 33.22 -1.07
N ILE A 279 -16.99 34.08 -0.68
CA ILE A 279 -18.30 34.20 -1.33
C ILE A 279 -18.38 35.49 -2.16
N SER A 280 -17.89 36.61 -1.61
CA SER A 280 -18.03 37.93 -2.22
C SER A 280 -16.78 38.78 -2.02
N PRO A 281 -16.22 39.41 -3.07
CA PRO A 281 -16.43 39.06 -4.47
C PRO A 281 -15.91 37.63 -4.74
N SER A 282 -16.59 36.86 -5.59
CA SER A 282 -16.22 35.46 -5.89
C SER A 282 -14.81 35.30 -6.48
N SER A 283 -14.23 36.37 -7.01
CA SER A 283 -12.84 36.45 -7.47
C SER A 283 -11.80 36.50 -6.34
N GLY A 284 -12.19 36.76 -5.09
CA GLY A 284 -11.26 37.02 -3.97
C GLY A 284 -10.55 38.38 -4.06
N TYR A 285 -10.90 39.20 -5.03
CA TYR A 285 -10.38 40.55 -5.21
C TYR A 285 -11.42 41.46 -5.89
N GLN A 286 -11.27 42.78 -5.69
CA GLN A 286 -12.03 43.80 -6.40
C GLN A 286 -11.08 44.81 -7.05
N ASP A 287 -11.29 45.06 -8.34
CA ASP A 287 -10.57 46.10 -9.09
C ASP A 287 -11.33 47.42 -8.98
N VAL A 288 -10.67 48.44 -8.46
CA VAL A 288 -11.20 49.78 -8.18
C VAL A 288 -10.60 50.76 -9.17
N LYS A 289 -11.38 51.11 -10.19
CA LYS A 289 -11.00 52.11 -11.19
C LYS A 289 -11.39 53.51 -10.70
N LEU A 290 -10.43 54.43 -10.66
CA LEU A 290 -10.71 55.82 -10.36
C LEU A 290 -11.14 56.57 -11.62
N GLU A 291 -12.35 57.13 -11.63
CA GLU A 291 -12.81 58.00 -12.71
C GLU A 291 -12.24 59.43 -12.56
N PRO A 292 -11.94 60.13 -13.66
CA PRO A 292 -11.55 61.54 -13.59
C PRO A 292 -12.73 62.39 -13.07
N PRO A 293 -12.51 63.35 -12.16
CA PRO A 293 -13.57 64.25 -11.74
C PRO A 293 -14.04 65.10 -12.92
N GLY A 294 -15.36 65.27 -13.05
CA GLY A 294 -15.99 65.98 -14.16
C GLY A 294 -15.50 67.44 -14.33
N SER A 295 -15.60 67.90 -15.58
CA SER A 295 -15.32 69.24 -16.13
C SER A 295 -13.91 69.84 -15.89
N PRO A 296 -13.22 70.33 -16.94
CA PRO A 296 -11.91 70.96 -16.83
C PRO A 296 -11.90 72.15 -15.85
N GLY A 297 -11.01 72.13 -14.84
CA GLY A 297 -10.73 73.27 -13.96
C GLY A 297 -11.15 73.15 -12.49
N GLN A 298 -11.66 71.99 -12.02
CA GLN A 298 -11.91 71.74 -10.60
C GLN A 298 -10.68 71.09 -9.91
N PRO A 299 -10.36 71.45 -8.65
CA PRO A 299 -9.30 70.78 -7.88
C PRO A 299 -9.66 69.31 -7.60
N TYR A 300 -8.65 68.44 -7.56
CA TYR A 300 -8.82 67.01 -7.25
C TYR A 300 -9.41 66.83 -5.86
N LYS A 301 -10.62 66.28 -5.76
CA LYS A 301 -11.20 65.83 -4.48
C LYS A 301 -10.62 64.48 -4.10
N CYS A 302 -10.37 64.29 -2.81
CA CYS A 302 -10.03 62.99 -2.23
C CYS A 302 -11.14 61.97 -2.52
N PHE A 303 -10.77 60.72 -2.79
CA PHE A 303 -11.72 59.63 -3.00
C PHE A 303 -11.86 58.78 -1.74
N GLU A 304 -13.07 58.30 -1.49
CA GLU A 304 -13.36 57.29 -0.47
C GLU A 304 -14.15 56.19 -1.16
N ILE A 305 -13.57 54.99 -1.24
CA ILE A 305 -14.21 53.85 -1.91
C ILE A 305 -14.37 52.71 -0.91
N ASN A 306 -15.57 52.14 -0.89
CA ASN A 306 -15.90 51.00 -0.05
C ASN A 306 -15.73 49.69 -0.82
N VAL A 307 -14.91 48.78 -0.31
CA VAL A 307 -14.71 47.43 -0.85
C VAL A 307 -14.94 46.43 0.28
N ASN A 308 -15.83 45.48 0.05
CA ASN A 308 -16.33 44.58 1.09
C ASN A 308 -16.02 43.13 0.67
N PHE A 309 -15.62 42.30 1.63
CA PHE A 309 -15.36 40.88 1.42
C PHE A 309 -16.19 39.97 2.35
N GLY A 310 -17.01 39.07 1.80
CA GLY A 310 -17.83 38.11 2.54
C GLY A 310 -17.30 36.70 2.39
N ASN A 311 -16.98 36.04 3.51
CA ASN A 311 -16.51 34.65 3.51
C ASN A 311 -17.38 33.78 4.38
N ARG A 312 -17.46 32.50 4.01
CA ARG A 312 -18.21 31.50 4.76
C ARG A 312 -17.27 30.43 5.30
N GLN A 313 -17.51 30.02 6.54
CA GLN A 313 -16.76 28.92 7.14
C GLN A 313 -17.14 27.60 6.48
N VAL A 314 -16.14 26.86 6.00
CA VAL A 314 -16.29 25.54 5.38
C VAL A 314 -16.31 24.48 6.48
N GLN A 315 -17.29 23.60 6.45
CA GLN A 315 -17.35 22.46 7.37
C GLN A 315 -16.51 21.30 6.83
N PRO A 316 -15.82 20.53 7.69
CA PRO A 316 -15.17 19.29 7.27
C PRO A 316 -16.13 18.33 6.57
N PRO A 317 -15.65 17.43 5.70
CA PRO A 317 -16.51 16.45 5.05
C PRO A 317 -17.18 15.51 6.05
N VAL A 318 -18.35 14.97 5.73
CA VAL A 318 -18.97 13.87 6.48
C VAL A 318 -18.73 12.59 5.69
N VAL A 319 -17.77 11.79 6.15
CA VAL A 319 -17.28 10.63 5.40
C VAL A 319 -18.22 9.45 5.48
N ASN A 320 -18.52 8.88 4.31
CA ASN A 320 -19.23 7.63 4.17
C ASN A 320 -18.77 6.91 2.90
N PHE A 321 -18.89 5.58 2.88
CA PHE A 321 -18.56 4.76 1.72
C PHE A 321 -19.24 3.40 1.78
N ILE A 322 -19.27 2.74 0.62
CA ILE A 322 -19.64 1.33 0.45
C ILE A 322 -18.58 0.59 -0.37
N GLY A 323 -18.54 -0.74 -0.24
CA GLY A 323 -17.77 -1.66 -1.07
C GLY A 323 -18.68 -2.74 -1.65
N SER A 324 -18.38 -3.21 -2.86
CA SER A 324 -19.13 -4.28 -3.52
C SER A 324 -18.21 -5.18 -4.36
N PRO A 325 -18.25 -6.52 -4.19
CA PRO A 325 -18.96 -7.26 -3.14
C PRO A 325 -18.29 -7.08 -1.76
N THR A 326 -19.00 -7.41 -0.67
CA THR A 326 -18.43 -7.44 0.70
C THR A 326 -17.95 -8.82 1.13
N SER A 327 -18.14 -9.85 0.31
CA SER A 327 -17.65 -11.20 0.58
C SER A 327 -17.46 -12.03 -0.68
N GLY A 328 -16.52 -12.98 -0.65
CA GLY A 328 -16.26 -13.93 -1.73
C GLY A 328 -14.97 -14.71 -1.50
N THR A 329 -14.55 -15.50 -2.49
CA THR A 329 -13.29 -16.27 -2.42
C THR A 329 -12.11 -15.43 -2.89
N ALA A 330 -10.92 -15.68 -2.33
CA ALA A 330 -9.68 -15.11 -2.85
C ALA A 330 -9.38 -15.67 -4.26
N PRO A 331 -8.88 -14.85 -5.20
CA PRO A 331 -8.74 -13.39 -5.11
C PRO A 331 -10.09 -12.67 -5.25
N LEU A 332 -10.44 -11.85 -4.26
CA LEU A 332 -11.68 -11.07 -4.26
C LEU A 332 -11.41 -9.65 -4.72
N THR A 333 -11.95 -9.27 -5.88
CA THR A 333 -11.93 -7.87 -6.35
C THR A 333 -13.12 -7.10 -5.76
N VAL A 334 -12.85 -6.05 -4.99
CA VAL A 334 -13.86 -5.17 -4.39
C VAL A 334 -13.78 -3.78 -5.03
N GLN A 335 -14.92 -3.26 -5.47
CA GLN A 335 -15.07 -1.88 -5.91
C GLN A 335 -15.57 -1.04 -4.72
N PHE A 336 -14.81 -0.01 -4.35
CA PHE A 336 -15.23 0.98 -3.36
C PHE A 336 -15.88 2.19 -4.03
N THR A 337 -16.92 2.72 -3.39
CA THR A 337 -17.65 3.90 -3.83
C THR A 337 -17.76 4.90 -2.67
N ASP A 338 -17.23 6.09 -2.89
CA ASP A 338 -17.35 7.23 -1.99
C ASP A 338 -18.80 7.73 -1.91
N GLN A 339 -19.28 7.95 -0.69
CA GLN A 339 -20.56 8.58 -0.37
C GLN A 339 -20.38 9.80 0.54
N THR A 340 -19.16 10.35 0.59
CA THR A 340 -18.81 11.49 1.42
C THR A 340 -19.58 12.75 0.98
N THR A 341 -20.09 13.49 1.95
CA THR A 341 -20.75 14.79 1.72
C THR A 341 -19.88 15.95 2.24
N GLY A 342 -20.23 17.19 1.91
CA GLY A 342 -19.44 18.37 2.32
C GLY A 342 -18.29 18.71 1.36
N SER A 343 -18.44 18.42 0.07
CA SER A 343 -17.49 18.80 -1.00
C SER A 343 -16.02 18.42 -0.71
N PRO A 344 -15.73 17.11 -0.51
CA PRO A 344 -14.35 16.65 -0.34
C PRO A 344 -13.50 16.98 -1.57
N THR A 345 -12.24 17.34 -1.34
CA THR A 345 -11.25 17.64 -2.38
C THR A 345 -10.10 16.63 -2.42
N SER A 346 -10.03 15.72 -1.44
CA SER A 346 -9.01 14.66 -1.37
C SER A 346 -9.52 13.45 -0.58
N TRP A 347 -9.00 12.27 -0.91
CA TRP A 347 -9.33 10.99 -0.27
C TRP A 347 -8.04 10.26 0.09
N ALA A 348 -8.06 9.49 1.18
CA ALA A 348 -7.02 8.57 1.58
C ALA A 348 -7.70 7.28 2.08
N TRP A 349 -7.62 6.24 1.26
CA TRP A 349 -8.13 4.91 1.55
C TRP A 349 -7.04 4.05 2.15
N ASP A 350 -7.38 3.36 3.22
CA ASP A 350 -6.58 2.31 3.86
C ASP A 350 -7.50 1.09 3.96
N VAL A 351 -7.33 0.14 3.03
CA VAL A 351 -8.29 -0.95 2.78
C VAL A 351 -8.04 -2.20 3.61
N ASN A 352 -6.96 -2.21 4.38
CA ASN A 352 -6.58 -3.27 5.31
C ASN A 352 -6.39 -2.76 6.76
N ASN A 353 -6.48 -1.45 6.98
CA ASN A 353 -6.28 -0.73 8.23
C ASN A 353 -4.91 -0.98 8.88
N ASP A 354 -3.86 -1.06 8.09
CA ASP A 354 -2.47 -1.21 8.55
C ASP A 354 -1.80 0.12 8.93
N GLY A 355 -2.47 1.25 8.68
CA GLY A 355 -1.96 2.59 8.95
C GLY A 355 -1.30 3.27 7.75
N VAL A 356 -1.21 2.58 6.61
CA VAL A 356 -0.69 3.09 5.34
C VAL A 356 -1.87 3.41 4.40
N THR A 357 -1.76 4.48 3.62
CA THR A 357 -2.76 4.80 2.60
C THR A 357 -2.46 4.02 1.31
N ASP A 358 -3.42 3.20 0.87
CA ASP A 358 -3.35 2.42 -0.37
C ASP A 358 -3.74 3.25 -1.59
N TYR A 359 -4.78 4.11 -1.47
CA TYR A 359 -5.33 4.85 -2.61
C TYR A 359 -5.70 6.29 -2.26
N ILE A 360 -5.49 7.19 -3.23
CA ILE A 360 -5.90 8.61 -3.17
C ILE A 360 -7.03 8.98 -4.15
N SER A 361 -7.43 8.03 -5.00
CA SER A 361 -8.56 8.20 -5.92
C SER A 361 -9.89 8.13 -5.17
N GLN A 362 -10.93 8.78 -5.69
CA GLN A 362 -12.24 8.82 -5.04
C GLN A 362 -12.91 7.44 -4.93
N ASN A 363 -12.84 6.62 -5.99
CA ASN A 363 -13.53 5.32 -6.07
C ASN A 363 -12.56 4.20 -6.49
N PRO A 364 -11.66 3.73 -5.61
CA PRO A 364 -10.66 2.72 -5.96
C PRO A 364 -11.25 1.31 -6.10
N SER A 365 -10.52 0.44 -6.78
CA SER A 365 -10.73 -1.01 -6.79
C SER A 365 -9.53 -1.70 -6.14
N HIS A 366 -9.78 -2.70 -5.30
CA HIS A 366 -8.75 -3.46 -4.61
C HIS A 366 -8.96 -4.96 -4.77
N VAL A 367 -7.87 -5.72 -4.87
CA VAL A 367 -7.91 -7.19 -4.97
C VAL A 367 -7.33 -7.78 -3.69
N TYR A 368 -8.18 -8.43 -2.89
CA TYR A 368 -7.75 -9.18 -1.72
C TYR A 368 -7.34 -10.59 -2.14
N THR A 369 -6.04 -10.87 -2.17
CA THR A 369 -5.46 -12.14 -2.63
C THR A 369 -5.39 -13.21 -1.54
N SER A 370 -5.56 -12.83 -0.28
CA SER A 370 -5.53 -13.76 0.84
C SER A 370 -6.90 -13.79 1.51
N PRO A 371 -7.32 -14.95 2.04
CA PRO A 371 -8.48 -15.01 2.90
C PRO A 371 -8.23 -14.30 4.21
N GLY A 372 -9.32 -13.79 4.76
CA GLY A 372 -9.31 -13.03 5.99
C GLY A 372 -10.50 -12.09 6.05
N THR A 373 -10.60 -11.41 7.18
CA THR A 373 -11.57 -10.34 7.36
C THR A 373 -10.82 -9.02 7.41
N TYR A 374 -11.24 -8.06 6.58
CA TYR A 374 -10.53 -6.80 6.39
C TYR A 374 -11.34 -5.61 6.90
N THR A 375 -10.69 -4.74 7.66
CA THR A 375 -11.23 -3.45 8.10
C THR A 375 -10.84 -2.38 7.09
N VAL A 376 -11.80 -1.55 6.69
CA VAL A 376 -11.57 -0.48 5.68
C VAL A 376 -11.74 0.88 6.33
N LYS A 377 -10.80 1.79 6.06
CA LYS A 377 -10.78 3.18 6.54
C LYS A 377 -10.70 4.14 5.36
N LEU A 378 -11.57 5.15 5.37
CA LEU A 378 -11.51 6.29 4.44
C LEU A 378 -11.35 7.57 5.24
N THR A 379 -10.37 8.40 4.86
CA THR A 379 -10.24 9.79 5.30
C THR A 379 -10.47 10.72 4.11
N ALA A 380 -11.34 11.72 4.26
CA ALA A 380 -11.58 12.72 3.22
C ALA A 380 -11.40 14.12 3.79
N SER A 381 -10.87 15.04 2.98
CA SER A 381 -10.55 16.41 3.40
C SER A 381 -11.03 17.46 2.43
N ASN A 382 -11.31 18.67 2.95
CA ASN A 382 -11.58 19.89 2.20
C ASN A 382 -10.93 21.09 2.91
N ALA A 383 -11.23 22.33 2.47
CA ALA A 383 -10.72 23.54 3.12
C ALA A 383 -11.11 23.68 4.60
N GLY A 384 -12.23 23.06 5.01
CA GLY A 384 -12.74 23.01 6.39
C GLY A 384 -12.00 22.04 7.31
N GLY A 385 -11.21 21.12 6.77
CA GLY A 385 -10.47 20.10 7.51
C GLY A 385 -10.70 18.69 6.97
N SER A 386 -10.45 17.69 7.80
CA SER A 386 -10.53 16.26 7.46
C SER A 386 -11.44 15.49 8.41
N SER A 387 -12.11 14.47 7.89
CA SER A 387 -12.89 13.51 8.67
C SER A 387 -12.55 12.07 8.24
N THR A 388 -12.80 11.10 9.11
CA THR A 388 -12.49 9.68 8.85
C THR A 388 -13.67 8.77 9.20
N LYS A 389 -13.86 7.72 8.40
CA LYS A 389 -14.79 6.62 8.68
C LYS A 389 -14.06 5.28 8.62
N ILE A 390 -14.28 4.44 9.64
CA ILE A 390 -13.79 3.07 9.71
C ILE A 390 -14.99 2.12 9.67
N ARG A 391 -14.91 1.07 8.85
CA ARG A 391 -15.80 -0.09 8.86
C ARG A 391 -14.99 -1.32 9.25
N THR A 392 -15.15 -1.75 10.50
CA THR A 392 -14.52 -2.95 11.05
C THR A 392 -15.11 -4.20 10.40
N ASP A 393 -14.25 -5.17 10.12
CA ASP A 393 -14.62 -6.49 9.58
C ASP A 393 -15.55 -6.41 8.35
N TYR A 394 -15.25 -5.46 7.45
CA TYR A 394 -16.16 -5.05 6.39
C TYR A 394 -16.14 -5.96 5.15
N ILE A 395 -14.96 -6.47 4.79
CA ILE A 395 -14.78 -7.39 3.66
C ILE A 395 -14.37 -8.76 4.20
N THR A 396 -15.09 -9.81 3.81
CA THR A 396 -14.79 -11.20 4.20
C THR A 396 -14.34 -12.01 2.98
N VAL A 397 -13.08 -12.39 2.97
CA VAL A 397 -12.49 -13.20 1.90
C VAL A 397 -12.29 -14.62 2.42
N THR A 398 -12.82 -15.60 1.72
CA THR A 398 -12.67 -17.02 2.06
C THR A 398 -11.65 -17.69 1.14
N GLU A 399 -11.05 -18.80 1.58
CA GLU A 399 -10.24 -19.64 0.71
C GLU A 399 -11.09 -20.17 -0.44
N GLU A 400 -10.51 -20.26 -1.63
CA GLU A 400 -11.09 -21.04 -2.71
C GLU A 400 -11.09 -22.52 -2.32
N SER A 401 -12.25 -23.18 -2.38
CA SER A 401 -12.35 -24.60 -2.07
C SER A 401 -11.83 -25.39 -3.28
N GLY A 402 -10.52 -25.66 -3.28
CA GLY A 402 -9.86 -26.47 -4.32
C GLY A 402 -10.38 -27.90 -4.45
N ILE A 403 -11.28 -28.35 -3.57
CA ILE A 403 -11.90 -29.67 -3.67
C ILE A 403 -12.77 -29.81 -4.94
N ASN A 404 -13.30 -28.71 -5.46
CA ASN A 404 -14.14 -28.75 -6.66
C ASN A 404 -13.38 -29.24 -7.88
N ASP A 405 -12.10 -28.88 -8.02
CA ASP A 405 -11.26 -29.35 -9.13
C ASP A 405 -10.97 -30.85 -8.99
N PHE A 406 -10.69 -31.32 -7.77
CA PHE A 406 -10.53 -32.75 -7.48
C PHE A 406 -11.81 -33.55 -7.76
N ILE A 407 -12.98 -32.98 -7.46
CA ILE A 407 -14.27 -33.59 -7.74
C ILE A 407 -14.54 -33.63 -9.25
N ALA A 408 -14.31 -32.51 -9.95
CA ALA A 408 -14.49 -32.42 -11.40
C ALA A 408 -13.63 -33.44 -12.15
N GLU A 409 -12.39 -33.62 -11.70
CA GLU A 409 -11.45 -34.59 -12.25
C GLU A 409 -11.64 -36.02 -11.72
N ASN A 410 -12.61 -36.27 -10.83
CA ASN A 410 -12.82 -37.55 -10.14
C ASN A 410 -11.53 -38.13 -9.53
N VAL A 411 -10.75 -37.27 -8.86
CA VAL A 411 -9.49 -37.68 -8.23
C VAL A 411 -9.77 -38.65 -7.09
N PHE A 412 -9.22 -39.85 -7.25
CA PHE A 412 -9.35 -40.98 -6.33
C PHE A 412 -8.15 -41.09 -5.40
N ILE A 413 -6.95 -41.01 -5.99
CA ILE A 413 -5.66 -41.09 -5.31
C ILE A 413 -4.85 -39.87 -5.71
N TYR A 414 -4.38 -39.14 -4.71
CA TYR A 414 -3.42 -38.05 -4.88
C TYR A 414 -2.30 -38.16 -3.84
N GLY A 415 -1.06 -38.03 -4.28
CA GLY A 415 0.09 -37.82 -3.41
C GLY A 415 1.42 -38.11 -4.09
N ASN A 416 2.52 -37.89 -3.38
CA ASN A 416 3.86 -38.12 -3.92
C ASN A 416 4.10 -39.60 -4.20
N THR A 417 3.86 -40.47 -3.22
CA THR A 417 4.15 -41.91 -3.34
C THR A 417 2.90 -42.76 -3.36
N LEU A 418 2.89 -43.81 -4.18
CA LEU A 418 1.97 -44.94 -4.06
C LEU A 418 2.80 -46.20 -3.77
N ASP A 419 2.69 -46.77 -2.57
CA ASP A 419 3.25 -48.10 -2.24
C ASP A 419 2.09 -49.05 -1.97
N PHE A 420 1.82 -49.92 -2.92
CA PHE A 420 0.64 -50.77 -2.92
C PHE A 420 1.02 -52.24 -2.85
N ARG A 421 0.87 -52.83 -1.66
CA ARG A 421 1.05 -54.27 -1.40
C ARG A 421 -0.21 -55.10 -1.58
N GLY A 422 -1.28 -54.51 -2.09
CA GLY A 422 -2.58 -55.16 -2.25
C GLY A 422 -2.70 -56.05 -3.49
N ASN A 423 -3.95 -56.27 -3.91
CA ASN A 423 -4.35 -56.98 -5.12
C ASN A 423 -4.59 -56.02 -6.28
N THR A 424 -5.62 -55.16 -6.19
CA THR A 424 -5.97 -54.25 -7.27
C THR A 424 -6.37 -52.87 -6.75
N VAL A 425 -5.93 -51.82 -7.45
CA VAL A 425 -6.50 -50.47 -7.35
C VAL A 425 -7.52 -50.32 -8.48
N ASN A 426 -8.81 -50.32 -8.16
CA ASN A 426 -9.92 -50.35 -9.12
C ASN A 426 -10.63 -48.99 -9.16
N GLY A 427 -10.53 -48.27 -10.28
CA GLY A 427 -11.19 -46.97 -10.44
C GLY A 427 -11.60 -46.63 -11.88
N PRO A 428 -12.56 -47.36 -12.50
CA PRO A 428 -13.15 -46.97 -13.76
C PRO A 428 -13.85 -45.61 -13.62
N GLY A 429 -13.54 -44.69 -14.52
CA GLY A 429 -13.99 -43.29 -14.49
C GLY A 429 -13.19 -42.37 -13.57
N ALA A 430 -12.26 -42.91 -12.78
CA ALA A 430 -11.48 -42.14 -11.80
C ALA A 430 -10.11 -41.69 -12.33
N THR A 431 -9.49 -40.80 -11.56
CA THR A 431 -8.15 -40.27 -11.82
C THR A 431 -7.22 -40.58 -10.64
N ALA A 432 -6.02 -41.10 -10.94
CA ALA A 432 -4.93 -41.25 -9.98
C ALA A 432 -3.76 -40.35 -10.37
N ILE A 433 -3.28 -39.54 -9.42
CA ILE A 433 -2.17 -38.60 -9.60
C ILE A 433 -1.08 -38.95 -8.59
N ILE A 434 0.10 -39.30 -9.10
CA ILE A 434 1.26 -39.73 -8.34
C ILE A 434 2.40 -38.77 -8.66
N ASN A 435 2.76 -37.89 -7.73
CA ASN A 435 3.74 -36.82 -7.94
C ASN A 435 5.20 -37.29 -7.78
N SER A 436 5.47 -38.56 -8.07
CA SER A 436 6.81 -39.14 -8.13
C SER A 436 6.83 -40.32 -9.09
N GLY A 437 8.04 -40.82 -9.39
CA GLY A 437 8.19 -42.10 -10.09
C GLY A 437 7.59 -43.29 -9.33
N LEU A 438 7.35 -44.38 -10.06
CA LEU A 438 6.79 -45.62 -9.54
C LEU A 438 7.66 -46.81 -10.00
N ASP A 439 8.05 -47.66 -9.07
CA ASP A 439 8.89 -48.82 -9.35
C ASP A 439 8.15 -50.13 -9.11
N THR A 440 8.75 -51.24 -9.52
CA THR A 440 8.12 -52.57 -9.40
C THR A 440 7.86 -52.96 -7.95
N SER A 441 8.70 -52.51 -7.02
CA SER A 441 8.49 -52.71 -5.58
C SER A 441 7.22 -52.04 -5.08
N SER A 442 6.77 -50.97 -5.74
CA SER A 442 5.61 -50.19 -5.35
C SER A 442 4.26 -50.85 -5.69
N THR A 443 4.25 -51.95 -6.43
CA THR A 443 3.03 -52.65 -6.87
C THR A 443 3.00 -54.12 -6.43
N ASN A 444 3.67 -54.50 -5.34
CA ASN A 444 3.74 -55.89 -4.87
C ASN A 444 4.20 -56.91 -5.93
N LEU A 445 4.90 -56.47 -6.99
CA LEU A 445 5.22 -57.30 -8.17
C LEU A 445 4.00 -57.84 -8.95
N GLY A 446 2.78 -57.35 -8.74
CA GLY A 446 1.60 -57.94 -9.37
C GLY A 446 0.30 -57.16 -9.23
N ALA A 447 0.28 -56.14 -8.39
CA ALA A 447 -0.91 -55.39 -8.09
C ALA A 447 -1.23 -54.39 -9.21
N SER A 448 -2.37 -54.60 -9.88
CA SER A 448 -2.74 -53.78 -11.03
C SER A 448 -3.35 -52.44 -10.60
N ILE A 449 -3.00 -51.38 -11.31
CA ILE A 449 -3.62 -50.05 -11.17
C ILE A 449 -4.65 -49.88 -12.29
N ALA A 450 -5.85 -50.43 -12.06
CA ALA A 450 -6.96 -50.43 -13.00
C ALA A 450 -7.81 -49.14 -12.89
N VAL A 451 -7.19 -48.00 -13.20
CA VAL A 451 -7.80 -46.66 -13.14
C VAL A 451 -7.90 -46.07 -14.55
N THR A 452 -8.94 -45.28 -14.82
CA THR A 452 -9.16 -44.71 -16.17
C THR A 452 -8.12 -43.66 -16.55
N ARG A 453 -7.77 -42.73 -15.64
CA ARG A 453 -6.71 -41.74 -15.87
C ARG A 453 -5.60 -41.90 -14.86
N ILE A 454 -4.36 -42.01 -15.33
CA ILE A 454 -3.18 -42.18 -14.46
C ILE A 454 -2.15 -41.13 -14.84
N TYR A 455 -1.70 -40.34 -13.88
CA TYR A 455 -0.64 -39.35 -14.04
C TYR A 455 0.51 -39.69 -13.10
N ILE A 456 1.73 -39.84 -13.63
CA ILE A 456 2.94 -40.19 -12.88
C ILE A 456 4.03 -39.15 -13.19
N ASP A 457 4.35 -38.31 -12.21
CA ASP A 457 5.36 -37.26 -12.32
C ASP A 457 6.76 -37.82 -12.02
N GLY A 458 7.28 -38.57 -12.98
CA GLY A 458 8.60 -39.19 -12.92
C GLY A 458 8.66 -40.51 -13.68
N ASN A 459 9.75 -41.24 -13.50
CA ASN A 459 9.99 -42.51 -14.20
C ASN A 459 9.07 -43.63 -13.67
N LEU A 460 8.58 -44.48 -14.57
CA LEU A 460 7.79 -45.67 -14.26
C LEU A 460 8.57 -46.93 -14.64
N ASN A 461 9.09 -47.67 -13.65
CA ASN A 461 9.91 -48.88 -13.87
C ASN A 461 9.22 -50.16 -13.37
N LEU A 462 8.55 -50.87 -14.28
CA LEU A 462 7.91 -52.16 -14.05
C LEU A 462 8.69 -53.29 -14.74
N ASN A 463 9.89 -53.57 -14.23
CA ASN A 463 10.84 -54.51 -14.84
C ASN A 463 10.66 -55.98 -14.42
N SER A 464 9.81 -56.26 -13.43
CA SER A 464 9.43 -57.63 -13.03
C SER A 464 7.97 -57.71 -12.61
N GLY A 465 7.46 -58.92 -12.35
CA GLY A 465 6.07 -59.09 -11.91
C GLY A 465 5.02 -58.99 -13.02
N SER A 466 3.75 -58.80 -12.68
CA SER A 466 2.64 -58.79 -13.66
C SER A 466 1.62 -57.67 -13.43
N ALA A 467 1.98 -56.65 -12.66
CA ALA A 467 1.14 -55.47 -12.42
C ALA A 467 0.79 -54.78 -13.76
N GLY A 468 -0.51 -54.70 -14.07
CA GLY A 468 -1.04 -53.97 -15.21
C GLY A 468 -1.39 -52.52 -14.87
N LEU A 469 -1.62 -51.72 -15.91
CA LEU A 469 -2.01 -50.31 -15.81
C LEU A 469 -3.23 -50.04 -16.67
N GLY A 470 -4.07 -49.11 -16.21
CA GLY A 470 -5.26 -48.69 -16.91
C GLY A 470 -6.46 -49.62 -16.66
N SER A 471 -7.65 -49.05 -16.76
CA SER A 471 -8.90 -49.81 -16.62
C SER A 471 -9.26 -50.52 -17.93
N SER A 472 -9.46 -51.83 -17.88
CA SER A 472 -9.93 -52.61 -19.03
C SER A 472 -11.39 -52.38 -19.39
N SER A 473 -12.21 -51.93 -18.44
CA SER A 473 -13.65 -51.69 -18.63
C SER A 473 -13.96 -50.25 -19.03
N ASN A 474 -13.04 -49.33 -18.78
CA ASN A 474 -13.13 -47.92 -19.17
C ASN A 474 -11.72 -47.35 -19.39
N PRO A 475 -11.03 -47.72 -20.50
CA PRO A 475 -9.70 -47.22 -20.80
C PRO A 475 -9.69 -45.69 -20.95
N GLY A 476 -8.61 -45.04 -20.53
CA GLY A 476 -8.42 -43.60 -20.65
C GLY A 476 -6.95 -43.26 -20.91
N ASN A 477 -6.44 -42.18 -20.34
CA ASN A 477 -5.07 -41.73 -20.59
C ASN A 477 -4.13 -42.15 -19.45
N ILE A 478 -2.94 -42.64 -19.82
CA ILE A 478 -1.82 -42.90 -18.91
C ILE A 478 -0.68 -41.95 -19.28
N CYS A 479 -0.31 -41.06 -18.37
CA CYS A 479 0.62 -39.97 -18.62
C CYS A 479 1.83 -40.10 -17.71
N ILE A 480 3.01 -40.27 -18.32
CA ILE A 480 4.28 -40.47 -17.63
C ILE A 480 5.20 -39.29 -17.97
N ASN A 481 5.46 -38.44 -16.98
CA ASN A 481 6.39 -37.32 -17.12
C ASN A 481 7.84 -37.78 -16.82
N GLY A 482 8.31 -38.74 -17.61
CA GLY A 482 9.62 -39.36 -17.46
C GLY A 482 9.76 -40.58 -18.37
N ASP A 483 10.70 -41.45 -18.05
CA ASP A 483 10.93 -42.69 -18.77
C ASP A 483 9.93 -43.77 -18.37
N LEU A 484 9.53 -44.60 -19.32
CA LEU A 484 8.69 -45.78 -19.10
C LEU A 484 9.51 -47.05 -19.36
N ALA A 485 9.60 -47.95 -18.38
CA ALA A 485 10.20 -49.26 -18.55
C ALA A 485 9.20 -50.37 -18.19
N LEU A 486 8.72 -51.08 -19.20
CA LEU A 486 7.88 -52.27 -19.08
C LEU A 486 8.72 -53.50 -19.44
N GLY A 487 9.50 -53.97 -18.48
CA GLY A 487 10.42 -55.07 -18.64
C GLY A 487 9.75 -56.44 -18.54
N SER A 488 10.31 -57.32 -17.70
CA SER A 488 9.86 -58.70 -17.68
C SER A 488 8.53 -58.90 -16.97
N GLY A 489 7.78 -59.87 -17.49
CA GLY A 489 6.51 -60.32 -16.95
C GLY A 489 5.31 -59.75 -17.69
N LYS A 490 4.43 -60.69 -18.06
CA LYS A 490 3.24 -60.44 -18.86
C LYS A 490 2.26 -59.57 -18.06
N ARG A 491 2.01 -58.37 -18.56
CA ARG A 491 1.11 -57.37 -17.97
C ARG A 491 0.29 -56.72 -19.07
N HIS A 492 -0.89 -56.26 -18.72
CA HIS A 492 -1.80 -55.58 -19.64
C HIS A 492 -1.76 -54.08 -19.40
N ILE A 493 -1.69 -53.30 -20.47
CA ILE A 493 -1.74 -51.85 -20.46
C ILE A 493 -2.96 -51.41 -21.28
N TYR A 494 -3.94 -50.82 -20.60
CA TYR A 494 -5.19 -50.34 -21.18
C TYR A 494 -5.22 -48.82 -21.23
N GLY A 495 -5.59 -48.25 -22.37
CA GLY A 495 -5.67 -46.82 -22.59
C GLY A 495 -4.46 -46.23 -23.31
N ASP A 496 -4.64 -45.04 -23.86
CA ASP A 496 -3.59 -44.33 -24.58
C ASP A 496 -2.49 -43.90 -23.60
N VAL A 497 -1.24 -44.24 -23.93
CA VAL A 497 -0.06 -43.97 -23.09
C VAL A 497 0.77 -42.83 -23.68
N TYR A 498 1.14 -41.88 -22.85
CA TYR A 498 1.95 -40.73 -23.21
C TYR A 498 3.21 -40.74 -22.35
N VAL A 499 4.39 -40.80 -22.99
CA VAL A 499 5.70 -40.90 -22.34
C VAL A 499 6.52 -39.69 -22.73
N ALA A 500 6.91 -38.88 -21.74
CA ALA A 500 7.69 -37.67 -21.98
C ALA A 500 9.18 -37.94 -22.27
N GLY A 501 9.71 -39.08 -21.81
CA GLY A 501 11.07 -39.56 -22.05
C GLY A 501 11.13 -40.83 -22.90
N ASP A 502 12.04 -41.74 -22.55
CA ASP A 502 12.31 -42.97 -23.30
C ASP A 502 11.34 -44.09 -22.91
N PHE A 503 11.06 -44.99 -23.85
CA PHE A 503 10.22 -46.17 -23.62
C PHE A 503 10.98 -47.48 -23.87
N TYR A 504 11.14 -48.28 -22.82
CA TYR A 504 11.61 -49.66 -22.90
C TYR A 504 10.43 -50.64 -22.79
N LEU A 505 10.27 -51.52 -23.78
CA LEU A 505 9.15 -52.46 -23.89
C LEU A 505 9.63 -53.89 -24.19
N LYS A 506 9.26 -54.83 -23.32
CA LYS A 506 9.57 -56.26 -23.47
C LYS A 506 8.31 -57.13 -23.45
N ASP A 507 7.88 -57.66 -22.30
CA ASP A 507 6.87 -58.74 -22.24
C ASP A 507 5.40 -58.25 -22.16
N ALA A 508 5.16 -56.93 -22.20
CA ALA A 508 3.84 -56.36 -21.96
C ALA A 508 2.89 -56.50 -23.16
N ILE A 509 1.58 -56.47 -22.86
CA ILE A 509 0.49 -56.41 -23.82
C ILE A 509 -0.06 -54.99 -23.83
N ILE A 510 0.05 -54.32 -24.98
CA ILE A 510 -0.47 -52.97 -25.20
C ILE A 510 -1.78 -53.08 -25.98
N HIS A 511 -2.85 -52.55 -25.41
CA HIS A 511 -4.18 -52.59 -26.00
C HIS A 511 -4.49 -51.37 -26.89
N ASP A 512 -3.86 -50.22 -26.62
CA ASP A 512 -4.17 -48.93 -27.26
C ASP A 512 -2.89 -48.23 -27.78
N ASN A 513 -2.93 -46.93 -28.07
CA ASN A 513 -1.77 -46.25 -28.64
C ASN A 513 -0.76 -45.83 -27.57
N VAL A 514 0.51 -45.76 -27.97
CA VAL A 514 1.60 -45.22 -27.14
C VAL A 514 2.27 -44.08 -27.90
N TYR A 515 2.51 -42.96 -27.25
CA TYR A 515 3.15 -41.77 -27.78
C TYR A 515 4.41 -41.49 -26.96
N VAL A 516 5.58 -41.66 -27.57
CA VAL A 516 6.89 -41.58 -26.91
C VAL A 516 7.65 -40.35 -27.42
N ASN A 517 7.94 -39.42 -26.53
CA ASN A 517 8.76 -38.25 -26.83
C ASN A 517 10.25 -38.52 -26.56
N GLY A 518 10.76 -39.65 -27.04
CA GLY A 518 12.12 -40.12 -26.81
C GLY A 518 12.43 -41.36 -27.64
N ASP A 519 13.46 -42.09 -27.21
CA ASP A 519 13.87 -43.35 -27.84
C ASP A 519 12.89 -44.49 -27.48
N LEU A 520 12.63 -45.36 -28.44
CA LEU A 520 11.86 -46.59 -28.26
C LEU A 520 12.80 -47.79 -28.31
N THR A 521 12.93 -48.50 -27.19
CA THR A 521 13.69 -49.75 -27.11
C THR A 521 12.74 -50.93 -26.93
N LEU A 522 12.70 -51.79 -27.95
CA LEU A 522 12.01 -53.08 -27.87
C LEU A 522 12.99 -54.17 -27.44
N ASP A 523 12.52 -55.12 -26.65
CA ASP A 523 13.21 -56.38 -26.35
C ASP A 523 12.21 -57.56 -26.58
N TRP A 524 12.49 -58.78 -26.11
CA TRP A 524 11.64 -59.99 -26.24
C TRP A 524 10.15 -59.71 -26.47
N THR A 525 9.56 -60.39 -27.46
CA THR A 525 8.36 -59.98 -28.20
C THR A 525 7.17 -59.48 -27.35
N PRO A 526 6.94 -58.15 -27.26
CA PRO A 526 5.70 -57.60 -26.73
C PRO A 526 4.52 -58.00 -27.59
N THR A 527 3.31 -57.87 -27.04
CA THR A 527 2.09 -58.02 -27.82
C THR A 527 1.45 -56.65 -28.01
N LEU A 528 1.16 -56.30 -29.26
CA LEU A 528 0.36 -55.12 -29.59
C LEU A 528 -0.96 -55.60 -30.19
N ASP A 529 -2.08 -55.17 -29.64
CA ASP A 529 -3.40 -55.44 -30.21
C ASP A 529 -3.51 -54.88 -31.64
N ALA A 530 -4.49 -55.37 -32.42
CA ALA A 530 -4.60 -55.11 -33.86
C ALA A 530 -4.51 -53.61 -34.20
N ASP A 531 -5.14 -52.77 -33.38
CA ASP A 531 -5.25 -51.32 -33.58
C ASP A 531 -4.22 -50.51 -32.78
N ALA A 532 -3.48 -51.13 -31.85
CA ALA A 532 -2.44 -50.48 -31.07
C ALA A 532 -1.25 -50.08 -31.95
N ARG A 533 -0.75 -48.85 -31.78
CA ARG A 533 0.46 -48.32 -32.44
C ARG A 533 1.37 -47.65 -31.41
N ILE A 534 2.67 -47.66 -31.68
CA ILE A 534 3.65 -46.90 -30.90
C ILE A 534 4.23 -45.82 -31.80
N TYR A 535 3.99 -44.56 -31.47
CA TYR A 535 4.57 -43.40 -32.12
C TYR A 535 5.77 -42.91 -31.31
N TYR A 536 6.88 -42.58 -31.96
CA TYR A 536 8.09 -42.15 -31.26
C TYR A 536 8.85 -41.05 -32.01
N THR A 537 9.53 -40.16 -31.28
CA THR A 537 10.33 -39.06 -31.86
C THR A 537 11.82 -39.39 -32.01
N GLY A 538 12.35 -40.29 -31.18
CA GLY A 538 13.77 -40.67 -31.15
C GLY A 538 14.13 -41.86 -32.05
N SER A 539 15.07 -42.66 -31.57
CA SER A 539 15.56 -43.86 -32.26
C SER A 539 14.77 -45.11 -31.86
N LEU A 540 14.62 -46.04 -32.80
CA LEU A 540 14.07 -47.36 -32.53
C LEU A 540 15.20 -48.39 -32.38
N ASN A 541 15.35 -48.95 -31.19
CA ASN A 541 16.31 -50.01 -30.85
C ASN A 541 15.59 -51.35 -30.65
N TYR A 542 16.13 -52.44 -31.18
CA TYR A 542 15.60 -53.80 -31.01
C TYR A 542 16.69 -54.86 -31.21
N PRO A 543 16.53 -56.10 -30.68
CA PRO A 543 17.51 -57.16 -30.84
C PRO A 543 17.82 -57.47 -32.31
N SER A 544 19.10 -57.65 -32.64
CA SER A 544 19.54 -58.03 -33.99
C SER A 544 19.03 -59.42 -34.39
N GLY A 545 18.43 -59.56 -35.58
CA GLY A 545 17.92 -60.83 -36.10
C GLY A 545 16.55 -60.69 -36.76
N ASN A 546 15.81 -61.81 -36.91
CA ASN A 546 14.43 -61.81 -37.43
C ASN A 546 13.43 -61.39 -36.35
N TYR A 547 13.48 -60.12 -35.92
CA TYR A 547 12.47 -59.57 -35.01
C TYR A 547 11.09 -59.50 -35.71
N PRO A 548 9.95 -59.72 -35.01
CA PRO A 548 8.65 -59.80 -35.68
C PRO A 548 8.26 -58.51 -36.41
N GLN A 549 8.03 -58.64 -37.72
CA GLN A 549 7.78 -57.50 -38.59
C GLN A 549 6.40 -56.86 -38.33
N ASP A 550 5.45 -57.63 -37.85
CA ASP A 550 4.12 -57.15 -37.46
C ASP A 550 4.17 -56.18 -36.27
N ILE A 551 5.12 -56.37 -35.34
CA ILE A 551 5.39 -55.42 -34.24
C ILE A 551 6.10 -54.18 -34.79
N LEU A 552 7.15 -54.36 -35.60
CA LEU A 552 7.92 -53.24 -36.17
C LEU A 552 7.05 -52.33 -37.04
N ASN A 553 6.14 -52.89 -37.83
CA ASN A 553 5.21 -52.12 -38.67
C ASN A 553 4.22 -51.26 -37.86
N LYS A 554 4.03 -51.55 -36.58
CA LYS A 554 3.21 -50.76 -35.66
C LYS A 554 3.99 -49.67 -34.92
N CYS A 555 5.32 -49.67 -35.04
CA CYS A 555 6.21 -48.66 -34.48
C CYS A 555 6.46 -47.58 -35.55
N ILE A 556 5.89 -46.39 -35.36
CA ILE A 556 5.81 -45.34 -36.37
C ILE A 556 6.65 -44.13 -35.89
N PRO A 557 7.75 -43.77 -36.58
CA PRO A 557 8.46 -42.54 -36.25
C PRO A 557 7.57 -41.34 -36.59
N GLN A 558 7.35 -40.44 -35.62
CA GLN A 558 6.51 -39.26 -35.75
C GLN A 558 7.05 -38.12 -34.90
N THR A 559 7.15 -36.91 -35.45
CA THR A 559 7.58 -35.72 -34.71
C THR A 559 6.76 -34.51 -35.15
N PRO A 560 6.02 -33.83 -34.23
CA PRO A 560 5.84 -34.18 -32.81
C PRO A 560 4.87 -35.35 -32.60
N VAL A 561 4.95 -36.00 -31.45
CA VAL A 561 3.87 -36.84 -30.93
C VAL A 561 2.96 -36.01 -30.01
N PRO A 562 1.67 -36.35 -29.88
CA PRO A 562 0.84 -35.84 -28.80
C PRO A 562 1.51 -36.05 -27.43
N GLY A 563 1.50 -35.01 -26.60
CA GLY A 563 1.89 -35.12 -25.19
C GLY A 563 0.67 -35.26 -24.29
N CYS A 564 0.92 -35.43 -22.99
CA CYS A 564 -0.11 -35.32 -21.97
C CYS A 564 0.31 -34.28 -20.92
N GLU A 565 -0.60 -33.39 -20.56
CA GLU A 565 -0.40 -32.36 -19.56
C GLU A 565 -0.74 -32.90 -18.17
N MET A 566 0.13 -32.65 -17.20
CA MET A 566 -0.13 -33.03 -15.81
C MET A 566 -1.15 -32.09 -15.18
N PRO A 567 -2.16 -32.59 -14.44
CA PRO A 567 -3.11 -31.73 -13.74
C PRO A 567 -2.40 -30.84 -12.72
N ASP A 568 -2.52 -29.52 -12.86
CA ASP A 568 -2.04 -28.55 -11.89
C ASP A 568 -3.03 -28.42 -10.72
N LEU A 569 -3.01 -29.42 -9.83
CA LEU A 569 -3.89 -29.49 -8.68
C LEU A 569 -3.14 -29.27 -7.37
N ALA A 570 -3.54 -28.26 -6.61
CA ALA A 570 -3.08 -28.03 -5.25
C ALA A 570 -4.03 -28.66 -4.23
N LEU A 571 -3.49 -29.41 -3.26
CA LEU A 571 -4.28 -29.99 -2.18
C LEU A 571 -5.12 -28.91 -1.47
N PRO A 572 -6.44 -29.10 -1.33
CA PRO A 572 -7.33 -28.07 -0.79
C PRO A 572 -7.01 -27.73 0.67
N SER A 573 -7.20 -26.47 1.05
CA SER A 573 -7.09 -26.07 2.46
C SER A 573 -8.11 -26.80 3.32
N VAL A 574 -7.86 -26.92 4.62
CA VAL A 574 -8.88 -27.39 5.58
C VAL A 574 -9.74 -26.22 6.06
N LYS A 575 -10.99 -26.48 6.45
CA LYS A 575 -11.85 -25.46 7.07
C LYS A 575 -11.38 -25.08 8.49
N SER A 576 -11.99 -24.06 9.08
CA SER A 576 -11.72 -23.68 10.46
C SER A 576 -12.14 -24.77 11.46
N GLN A 577 -11.47 -24.82 12.63
CA GLN A 577 -11.86 -25.73 13.71
C GLN A 577 -13.35 -25.60 14.07
N SER A 578 -13.86 -24.36 14.15
CA SER A 578 -15.27 -24.10 14.47
C SER A 578 -16.25 -24.66 13.45
N TRP A 579 -15.86 -24.73 12.17
CA TRP A 579 -16.67 -25.37 11.13
C TRP A 579 -16.78 -26.88 11.39
N TYR A 580 -15.66 -27.54 11.70
CA TYR A 580 -15.63 -28.98 12.00
C TYR A 580 -16.43 -29.33 13.25
N ASP A 581 -16.28 -28.52 14.31
CA ASP A 581 -17.04 -28.68 15.56
C ASP A 581 -18.55 -28.58 15.28
N ALA A 582 -18.97 -27.59 14.48
CA ALA A 582 -20.37 -27.41 14.08
C ALA A 582 -20.92 -28.55 13.21
N LYS A 583 -20.04 -29.26 12.48
CA LYS A 583 -20.40 -30.42 11.64
C LYS A 583 -20.24 -31.78 12.35
N GLY A 584 -19.94 -31.75 13.65
CA GLY A 584 -19.87 -32.95 14.51
C GLY A 584 -18.60 -33.78 14.33
N TYR A 585 -17.51 -33.20 13.84
CA TYR A 585 -16.21 -33.86 13.82
C TYR A 585 -15.62 -33.89 15.24
N VAL A 586 -14.89 -34.95 15.56
CA VAL A 586 -14.19 -35.11 16.84
C VAL A 586 -12.68 -35.23 16.63
N SER A 587 -11.88 -34.97 17.65
CA SER A 587 -10.41 -35.03 17.57
C SER A 587 -9.81 -36.42 17.77
N SER A 588 -10.61 -37.37 18.26
CA SER A 588 -10.22 -38.77 18.44
C SER A 588 -11.47 -39.66 18.54
N GLY A 589 -11.31 -40.97 18.37
CA GLY A 589 -12.41 -41.91 18.46
C GLY A 589 -12.00 -43.31 18.03
N ALA A 590 -12.84 -44.30 18.32
CA ALA A 590 -12.70 -45.63 17.77
C ALA A 590 -13.10 -45.62 16.28
N LEU A 591 -12.38 -46.38 15.44
CA LEU A 591 -12.75 -46.58 14.04
C LEU A 591 -14.07 -47.39 13.95
N THR A 592 -15.18 -46.67 13.77
CA THR A 592 -16.53 -47.22 13.62
C THR A 592 -17.26 -46.51 12.46
N SER A 593 -18.38 -47.07 12.00
CA SER A 593 -19.15 -46.44 10.92
C SER A 593 -19.63 -45.03 11.27
N ASN A 594 -19.68 -44.16 10.26
CA ASN A 594 -20.02 -42.73 10.37
C ASN A 594 -19.06 -41.89 11.22
N LEU A 595 -17.85 -42.40 11.51
CA LEU A 595 -16.84 -41.66 12.23
C LEU A 595 -16.39 -40.42 11.43
N LYS A 596 -16.37 -39.26 12.08
CA LYS A 596 -15.86 -38.00 11.53
C LYS A 596 -14.72 -37.48 12.41
N ILE A 597 -13.49 -37.45 11.88
CA ILE A 597 -12.29 -37.02 12.60
C ILE A 597 -11.71 -35.75 11.98
N PHE A 598 -11.45 -34.74 12.80
CA PHE A 598 -10.56 -33.61 12.47
C PHE A 598 -9.50 -33.48 13.56
N ALA A 599 -8.26 -33.82 13.23
CA ALA A 599 -7.15 -33.88 14.19
C ALA A 599 -5.81 -33.55 13.53
N ASP A 600 -4.74 -33.37 14.32
CA ASP A 600 -3.39 -33.23 13.77
C ASP A 600 -2.91 -34.50 13.08
N SER A 601 -3.25 -35.68 13.61
CA SER A 601 -2.99 -37.00 13.04
C SER A 601 -4.04 -37.98 13.57
N TYR A 602 -4.23 -39.12 12.92
CA TYR A 602 -5.16 -40.16 13.37
C TYR A 602 -4.56 -41.55 13.25
N SER A 603 -4.76 -42.39 14.26
CA SER A 603 -4.28 -43.77 14.25
C SER A 603 -5.30 -44.73 14.88
N SER A 604 -5.54 -45.85 14.21
CA SER A 604 -6.31 -46.98 14.72
C SER A 604 -5.61 -48.27 14.30
N THR A 605 -5.00 -48.96 15.27
CA THR A 605 -4.09 -50.10 15.06
C THR A 605 -4.61 -51.43 15.62
N SER A 606 -5.83 -51.44 16.15
CA SER A 606 -6.44 -52.62 16.80
C SER A 606 -7.43 -53.32 15.88
N SER A 607 -7.56 -54.65 16.06
CA SER A 607 -8.59 -55.46 15.39
C SER A 607 -9.99 -54.91 15.64
N ARG A 608 -10.70 -54.60 14.56
CA ARG A 608 -12.03 -53.99 14.57
C ARG A 608 -12.86 -54.53 13.41
N PRO A 609 -14.20 -54.56 13.53
CA PRO A 609 -15.08 -54.81 12.39
C PRO A 609 -14.92 -53.70 11.33
N SER A 610 -15.39 -53.98 10.10
CA SER A 610 -15.39 -52.98 9.02
C SER A 610 -16.12 -51.70 9.42
N ALA A 611 -15.58 -50.56 9.01
CA ALA A 611 -16.14 -49.24 9.28
C ALA A 611 -16.57 -48.56 7.98
N TYR A 612 -17.82 -48.11 7.92
CA TYR A 612 -18.41 -47.55 6.70
C TYR A 612 -18.68 -46.06 6.85
N ASN A 613 -18.56 -45.30 5.75
CA ASN A 613 -18.81 -43.85 5.72
C ASN A 613 -17.96 -43.07 6.73
N VAL A 614 -16.65 -43.37 6.75
CA VAL A 614 -15.67 -42.72 7.62
C VAL A 614 -15.09 -41.48 6.92
N VAL A 615 -14.96 -40.36 7.64
CA VAL A 615 -14.29 -39.16 7.13
C VAL A 615 -13.18 -38.79 8.10
N ILE A 616 -11.93 -38.89 7.69
CA ILE A 616 -10.76 -38.59 8.54
C ILE A 616 -9.93 -37.51 7.86
N ILE A 617 -9.81 -36.38 8.56
CA ILE A 617 -9.02 -35.22 8.14
C ILE A 617 -7.87 -35.04 9.15
N ALA A 618 -6.65 -35.37 8.73
CA ALA A 618 -5.42 -35.22 9.51
C ALA A 618 -4.66 -33.96 9.06
N ARG A 619 -4.94 -32.80 9.66
CA ARG A 619 -4.51 -31.49 9.14
C ARG A 619 -2.99 -31.27 9.07
N ASN A 620 -2.20 -32.00 9.85
CA ASN A 620 -0.75 -31.75 9.97
C ASN A 620 0.13 -32.99 9.81
N GLY A 621 -0.38 -34.20 9.99
CA GLY A 621 0.40 -35.44 9.96
C GLY A 621 -0.35 -36.61 9.37
N ASP A 622 -0.02 -37.81 9.84
CA ASP A 622 -0.38 -39.06 9.17
C ASP A 622 -1.74 -39.62 9.60
N ILE A 623 -2.33 -40.41 8.70
CA ILE A 623 -3.43 -41.33 8.99
C ILE A 623 -2.88 -42.75 8.97
N THR A 624 -3.06 -43.49 10.06
CA THR A 624 -2.63 -44.90 10.17
C THR A 624 -3.81 -45.79 10.53
N LEU A 625 -4.28 -46.62 9.60
CA LEU A 625 -5.37 -47.58 9.81
C LEU A 625 -4.81 -48.98 9.61
N THR A 626 -4.48 -49.67 10.71
CA THR A 626 -3.84 -50.98 10.66
C THR A 626 -4.45 -51.98 11.64
N GLY A 627 -4.08 -53.24 11.49
CA GLY A 627 -4.60 -54.33 12.33
C GLY A 627 -6.04 -54.70 12.03
N LEU A 628 -6.58 -54.35 10.85
CA LEU A 628 -7.98 -54.59 10.50
C LEU A 628 -8.25 -56.06 10.12
N GLY A 629 -7.23 -56.83 9.73
CA GLY A 629 -7.38 -58.21 9.31
C GLY A 629 -8.33 -58.33 8.12
N SER A 630 -9.36 -59.17 8.23
CA SER A 630 -10.41 -59.34 7.20
C SER A 630 -11.47 -58.22 7.18
N SER A 631 -11.20 -57.09 7.83
CA SER A 631 -12.09 -55.93 7.85
C SER A 631 -11.57 -54.82 6.95
N GLY A 632 -12.48 -53.96 6.50
CA GLY A 632 -12.17 -52.86 5.59
C GLY A 632 -12.78 -51.52 6.02
N VAL A 633 -12.50 -50.48 5.23
CA VAL A 633 -12.97 -49.12 5.47
C VAL A 633 -13.61 -48.56 4.22
N THR A 634 -14.75 -47.88 4.36
CA THR A 634 -15.26 -47.00 3.29
C THR A 634 -15.25 -45.55 3.76
N GLY A 635 -14.75 -44.63 2.93
CA GLY A 635 -14.62 -43.25 3.41
C GLY A 635 -13.74 -42.31 2.61
N VAL A 636 -13.54 -41.12 3.19
CA VAL A 636 -12.60 -40.10 2.73
C VAL A 636 -11.45 -40.02 3.72
N LEU A 637 -10.22 -40.18 3.23
CA LEU A 637 -8.99 -40.02 3.99
C LEU A 637 -8.19 -38.84 3.44
N TYR A 638 -8.01 -37.80 4.26
CA TYR A 638 -7.34 -36.56 3.87
C TYR A 638 -6.16 -36.23 4.79
N ALA A 639 -4.95 -36.19 4.23
CA ALA A 639 -3.72 -35.86 4.95
C ALA A 639 -2.86 -34.86 4.15
N PRO A 640 -3.18 -33.56 4.15
CA PRO A 640 -2.57 -32.56 3.27
C PRO A 640 -1.09 -32.30 3.53
N LYS A 641 -0.56 -32.80 4.65
CA LYS A 641 0.84 -32.66 5.05
C LYS A 641 1.47 -33.97 5.51
N GLY A 642 0.81 -35.09 5.23
CA GLY A 642 1.25 -36.41 5.67
C GLY A 642 0.89 -37.49 4.65
N ARG A 643 0.99 -38.74 5.10
CA ARG A 643 0.63 -39.94 4.34
C ARG A 643 -0.55 -40.68 4.96
N VAL A 644 -1.11 -41.59 4.18
CA VAL A 644 -2.07 -42.60 4.67
C VAL A 644 -1.40 -43.97 4.63
N THR A 645 -1.37 -44.66 5.78
CA THR A 645 -0.97 -46.06 5.89
C THR A 645 -2.20 -46.92 6.15
N PHE A 646 -2.45 -47.91 5.30
CA PHE A 646 -3.60 -48.79 5.38
C PHE A 646 -3.19 -50.27 5.43
N ASN A 647 -3.78 -51.02 6.35
CA ASN A 647 -3.61 -52.47 6.48
C ASN A 647 -4.95 -53.12 6.87
N GLY A 648 -5.69 -53.57 5.86
CA GLY A 648 -6.98 -54.24 5.97
C GLY A 648 -7.36 -54.94 4.66
N ASP A 649 -8.53 -55.56 4.64
CA ASP A 649 -9.01 -56.37 3.50
C ASP A 649 -9.43 -55.52 2.30
N PHE A 650 -10.11 -54.40 2.54
CA PHE A 650 -10.50 -53.48 1.48
C PHE A 650 -10.55 -52.02 1.94
N PHE A 651 -10.33 -51.10 1.00
CA PHE A 651 -10.69 -49.70 1.14
C PHE A 651 -11.57 -49.27 -0.04
N THR A 652 -12.69 -48.58 0.23
CA THR A 652 -13.53 -47.98 -0.82
C THR A 652 -13.73 -46.50 -0.56
N GLY A 653 -13.29 -45.62 -1.45
CA GLY A 653 -13.50 -44.18 -1.30
C GLY A 653 -12.44 -43.31 -1.95
N VAL A 654 -12.00 -42.27 -1.26
CA VAL A 654 -11.05 -41.26 -1.76
C VAL A 654 -9.89 -41.07 -0.78
N VAL A 655 -8.66 -41.00 -1.32
CA VAL A 655 -7.43 -40.77 -0.55
C VAL A 655 -6.65 -39.61 -1.17
N LEU A 656 -6.63 -38.47 -0.49
CA LEU A 656 -5.81 -37.32 -0.91
C LEU A 656 -4.77 -37.02 0.17
N THR A 657 -3.50 -37.05 -0.21
CA THR A 657 -2.37 -36.96 0.72
C THR A 657 -1.24 -36.19 0.08
N ARG A 658 -0.34 -35.61 0.86
CA ARG A 658 0.90 -35.05 0.30
C ARG A 658 1.94 -36.15 0.10
N ASP A 659 2.25 -36.90 1.16
CA ASP A 659 3.42 -37.78 1.18
C ASP A 659 3.14 -39.14 0.53
N GLY A 660 1.87 -39.55 0.40
CA GLY A 660 1.49 -40.73 -0.36
C GLY A 660 0.52 -41.67 0.35
N PHE A 661 0.16 -42.73 -0.37
CA PHE A 661 -0.72 -43.81 0.08
C PHE A 661 0.02 -45.15 0.13
N PHE A 662 0.09 -45.73 1.33
CA PHE A 662 0.85 -46.92 1.65
C PHE A 662 -0.09 -48.04 2.09
N VAL A 663 -0.37 -48.97 1.19
CA VAL A 663 -1.15 -50.18 1.49
C VAL A 663 -0.18 -51.31 1.79
N THR A 664 -0.24 -51.83 3.01
CA THR A 664 0.81 -52.73 3.54
C THR A 664 0.36 -54.18 3.69
N SER A 665 -0.94 -54.47 3.51
CA SER A 665 -1.43 -55.85 3.56
C SER A 665 -1.45 -56.48 2.17
N GLY A 666 -0.91 -57.70 2.07
CA GLY A 666 -1.15 -58.58 0.93
C GLY A 666 -2.65 -58.86 0.81
N GLY A 667 -3.21 -58.72 -0.38
CA GLY A 667 -4.62 -59.03 -0.62
C GLY A 667 -5.58 -57.84 -0.59
N THR A 668 -5.15 -56.65 -0.19
CA THR A 668 -6.06 -55.49 -0.10
C THR A 668 -6.59 -55.08 -1.48
N ASP A 669 -7.90 -54.92 -1.61
CA ASP A 669 -8.52 -54.24 -2.75
C ASP A 669 -8.83 -52.78 -2.41
N VAL A 670 -8.44 -51.85 -3.30
CA VAL A 670 -8.73 -50.42 -3.16
C VAL A 670 -9.64 -50.00 -4.30
N THR A 671 -10.85 -49.57 -3.99
CA THR A 671 -11.88 -49.25 -4.98
C THR A 671 -12.29 -47.78 -4.90
N PHE A 672 -12.37 -47.12 -6.04
CA PHE A 672 -12.89 -45.76 -6.12
C PHE A 672 -14.37 -45.71 -5.74
N SER A 673 -14.72 -44.72 -4.92
CA SER A 673 -16.10 -44.25 -4.79
C SER A 673 -16.04 -42.73 -4.75
N ASN A 674 -16.94 -42.07 -5.48
CA ASN A 674 -16.92 -40.63 -5.66
C ASN A 674 -16.98 -39.91 -4.30
N PHE A 675 -16.18 -38.85 -4.14
CA PHE A 675 -16.12 -38.03 -2.92
C PHE A 675 -17.52 -37.61 -2.46
N GLN A 676 -18.39 -37.24 -3.40
CA GLN A 676 -19.74 -36.77 -3.15
C GLN A 676 -20.63 -37.84 -2.48
N ASN A 677 -20.32 -39.13 -2.61
CA ASN A 677 -21.11 -40.22 -2.02
C ASN A 677 -21.05 -40.24 -0.48
N TYR A 678 -20.11 -39.52 0.13
CA TYR A 678 -19.90 -39.48 1.58
C TYR A 678 -20.54 -38.26 2.25
N PHE A 679 -21.18 -37.37 1.49
CA PHE A 679 -21.76 -36.12 1.99
C PHE A 679 -23.16 -35.86 1.41
N SER A 680 -24.03 -35.23 2.20
CA SER A 680 -25.41 -34.95 1.79
C SER A 680 -25.55 -33.70 0.93
N SER A 681 -24.62 -32.76 1.05
CA SER A 681 -24.60 -31.46 0.36
C SER A 681 -23.16 -30.97 0.15
N PRO A 682 -22.87 -30.18 -0.89
CA PRO A 682 -21.59 -29.47 -1.03
C PRO A 682 -21.20 -28.62 0.19
N ASP A 683 -22.17 -28.09 0.93
CA ASP A 683 -21.93 -27.33 2.18
C ASP A 683 -21.39 -28.19 3.34
N ASP A 684 -21.37 -29.51 3.17
CA ASP A 684 -20.81 -30.47 4.12
C ASP A 684 -19.40 -30.94 3.72
N TYR A 685 -18.84 -30.43 2.62
CA TYR A 685 -17.50 -30.79 2.20
C TYR A 685 -16.46 -30.24 3.18
N PRO A 686 -15.60 -31.12 3.75
CA PRO A 686 -14.66 -30.73 4.79
C PRO A 686 -13.44 -29.95 4.27
N LEU A 687 -13.34 -29.65 2.98
CA LEU A 687 -12.13 -29.13 2.31
C LEU A 687 -12.43 -27.80 1.61
#